data_AF-A0A2W5TDG4-F1
#
_entry.id   AF-A0A2W5TDG4-F1
#
_cell.length_a   1.000
_cell.length_b   1.000
_cell.length_c   1.000
_cell.angle_alpha   90.00
_cell.angle_beta   90.00
_cell.angle_gamma   90.00
#
_symmetry.space_group_name_H-M   'P 1'
#
loop_
_entity.id
_entity.type
_entity.pdbx_description
1 polymer ?
#
loop_
_entity_poly.entity_id
_entity_poly.type
_entity_poly.pdbx_seq_one_letter_code
_entity_poly.pdbx_strand_id
1 'polypeptide(L)'
;MRALMNRRSWMFAWCVAGLWACSAPSGCACGGFTQLPQGSYTGSKMNSAGAARLSSQGFTTLNDNSASILEFFAPGGVMQVPVSCSIEQVQLAGINVVQLAVADTGELYCTQESCGRMDGTCDARDLGQAVTITFNSLTFAPKAPDILEARVNATVKTGRLPISSRGSGASALCLFNGRAKFTVDLDTARAQPPTNDLAIDIKFAINTRWDQLLSLEVANVGNTSACSGGNTAPNCIDPNDMEILNEGCSALNIASLSAVKTLLINQLTAQLRTQISDALAEANCASCGPAGECPSFNGATSTCEVDAGTCMDTSNGKCVPALLGVEGRLEIGTALAQLGAPAGAAIELSFGAGGSAEASPSGLTAGLRGGAKELVVADCVSPINRPAPPLLPLPDFELDAPGPYDVGLSVSNQLMSELLFRAQQSGALCLELGTETAAQLSSELLATLLPSLNLVTENQNVPLRVVIRPVTPPTVVVGEGTVDGAGKPLDPLLRLKWTGLELDIYALLEDRYARLLTVSADLSLPLGVTNDGCSTVTPVVGSLTGAVTNVNVKNSELLAEDTTVLRNLVPSLLTLVEPQLANGLASFTVPEFQGFQLQLVGARGIGRIAGTNTFNHAALYANLLADGEVCTPAMKRAASDLIRGASKQGDLAQLEVRSGRQYSWRVDDGLWSVWQQPVDGSRLELSHPRLRLGGRHFIDVRTPEGDVQRISVQ
;
A
#
# COMPACT_ATOMS: atom_id res chain seq x y z
N MET A 1 -29.13 -3.33 -25.26
CA MET A 1 -27.76 -2.81 -25.36
C MET A 1 -27.30 -1.90 -24.20
N ARG A 2 -28.17 -1.53 -23.23
CA ARG A 2 -27.78 -0.77 -22.01
C ARG A 2 -27.43 -1.62 -20.76
N ALA A 3 -27.38 -2.95 -20.87
CA ALA A 3 -27.21 -3.86 -19.72
C ALA A 3 -25.83 -4.57 -19.67
N LEU A 4 -24.89 -4.23 -20.55
CA LEU A 4 -23.55 -4.84 -20.61
C LEU A 4 -22.40 -3.89 -20.21
N MET A 5 -22.70 -2.65 -19.79
CA MET A 5 -21.69 -1.62 -19.47
C MET A 5 -21.37 -1.43 -17.97
N ASN A 6 -21.95 -2.23 -17.06
CA ASN A 6 -21.72 -2.10 -15.60
C ASN A 6 -20.60 -3.01 -15.03
N ARG A 7 -19.61 -3.37 -15.85
CA ARG A 7 -18.40 -4.10 -15.41
C ARG A 7 -17.16 -3.49 -16.07
N ARG A 8 -16.65 -2.40 -15.51
CA ARG A 8 -15.43 -1.70 -15.93
C ARG A 8 -14.82 -1.04 -14.69
N SER A 9 -13.52 -1.02 -14.42
CA SER A 9 -12.34 -1.60 -15.08
C SER A 9 -11.25 -1.56 -14.01
N TRP A 10 -10.67 -2.70 -13.67
CA TRP A 10 -9.54 -2.79 -12.76
C TRP A 10 -8.39 -3.23 -13.65
N MET A 11 -7.38 -2.39 -13.89
CA MET A 11 -6.50 -2.66 -15.05
C MET A 11 -5.03 -2.23 -14.96
N PHE A 12 -4.57 -1.43 -14.00
CA PHE A 12 -3.13 -1.11 -13.92
C PHE A 12 -2.59 -1.05 -12.49
N ALA A 13 -3.38 -1.60 -11.57
CA ALA A 13 -3.09 -1.63 -10.16
C ALA A 13 -1.83 -2.47 -9.86
N TRP A 14 -1.28 -3.30 -10.72
CA TRP A 14 -0.23 -4.24 -10.29
C TRP A 14 1.09 -3.66 -9.75
N CYS A 15 1.53 -2.47 -10.19
CA CYS A 15 2.69 -1.79 -9.59
C CYS A 15 2.31 -0.81 -8.46
N VAL A 16 1.02 -0.51 -8.25
CA VAL A 16 0.54 0.51 -7.29
C VAL A 16 -0.64 0.03 -6.40
N ALA A 17 -1.09 -1.22 -6.53
CA ALA A 17 -2.22 -1.87 -5.86
C ALA A 17 -1.92 -2.11 -4.40
N GLY A 18 -0.63 -2.17 -4.08
CA GLY A 18 -0.10 -2.05 -2.72
C GLY A 18 -0.77 -0.94 -1.91
N LEU A 19 -1.15 0.15 -2.60
CA LEU A 19 -1.69 1.37 -2.00
C LEU A 19 -3.18 1.57 -2.31
N TRP A 20 -3.70 1.02 -3.41
CA TRP A 20 -5.11 1.21 -3.80
C TRP A 20 -6.14 0.37 -3.06
N ALA A 21 -5.74 -0.76 -2.46
CA ALA A 21 -6.68 -1.68 -1.79
C ALA A 21 -7.49 -1.03 -0.64
N CYS A 22 -7.15 0.21 -0.25
CA CYS A 22 -7.81 0.98 0.79
C CYS A 22 -8.49 2.28 0.29
N SER A 23 -8.43 2.61 -1.01
CA SER A 23 -8.97 3.87 -1.59
C SER A 23 -10.27 3.73 -2.37
N ALA A 24 -10.75 2.52 -2.62
CA ALA A 24 -11.99 2.33 -3.37
C ALA A 24 -13.19 2.93 -2.60
N PRO A 25 -14.10 3.67 -3.26
CA PRO A 25 -15.33 4.18 -2.66
C PRO A 25 -16.26 3.07 -2.16
N SER A 26 -16.02 1.82 -2.59
CA SER A 26 -16.66 0.61 -2.07
C SER A 26 -15.92 0.03 -0.86
N GLY A 27 -15.85 0.82 0.23
CA GLY A 27 -15.80 0.30 1.60
C GLY A 27 -14.88 -0.89 1.91
N CYS A 28 -13.59 -0.81 1.58
CA CYS A 28 -12.61 -1.58 2.35
C CYS A 28 -12.57 -1.00 3.76
N ALA A 29 -13.40 -1.55 4.64
CA ALA A 29 -13.44 -1.20 6.05
C ALA A 29 -12.15 -1.69 6.71
N CYS A 30 -11.06 -0.93 6.57
CA CYS A 30 -10.02 -0.92 7.59
C CYS A 30 -10.71 -0.45 8.87
N GLY A 31 -11.02 -1.39 9.78
CA GLY A 31 -11.76 -1.10 11.00
C GLY A 31 -11.17 0.11 11.72
N GLY A 32 -11.94 1.19 11.82
CA GLY A 32 -11.52 2.46 12.43
C GLY A 32 -11.21 3.62 11.46
N PHE A 33 -11.19 3.38 10.15
CA PHE A 33 -11.08 4.45 9.14
C PHE A 33 -12.46 4.90 8.63
N THR A 34 -12.73 6.20 8.70
CA THR A 34 -13.93 6.83 8.13
C THR A 34 -13.55 7.82 7.03
N GLN A 35 -14.45 8.03 6.07
CA GLN A 35 -14.24 9.04 5.02
C GLN A 35 -14.18 10.45 5.62
N LEU A 36 -13.37 11.32 5.04
CA LEU A 36 -13.26 12.71 5.46
C LEU A 36 -14.54 13.47 5.08
N PRO A 37 -15.20 14.20 6.02
CA PRO A 37 -16.41 14.96 5.71
C PRO A 37 -16.22 16.01 4.61
N GLN A 38 -15.02 16.56 4.48
CA GLN A 38 -14.63 17.55 3.48
C GLN A 38 -14.15 16.93 2.15
N GLY A 39 -14.25 15.61 1.98
CA GLY A 39 -13.82 14.89 0.78
C GLY A 39 -12.32 14.61 0.69
N SER A 40 -11.45 15.53 1.14
CA SER A 40 -10.00 15.35 1.08
C SER A 40 -9.21 15.88 2.28
N TYR A 41 -7.99 15.39 2.44
CA TYR A 41 -7.09 15.81 3.51
C TYR A 41 -6.55 17.22 3.27
N THR A 42 -6.60 18.07 4.30
CA THR A 42 -6.23 19.49 4.22
C THR A 42 -4.97 19.85 5.00
N GLY A 43 -4.37 18.88 5.70
CA GLY A 43 -3.14 19.12 6.45
C GLY A 43 -1.88 19.13 5.56
N SER A 44 -0.74 19.44 6.17
CA SER A 44 0.55 19.39 5.49
C SER A 44 1.00 17.96 5.25
N LYS A 45 1.45 17.65 4.03
CA LYS A 45 2.08 16.36 3.68
C LYS A 45 3.58 16.52 3.50
N MET A 46 4.34 15.55 3.99
CA MET A 46 5.78 15.43 3.77
C MET A 46 6.08 14.48 2.61
N ASN A 47 7.14 14.78 1.86
CA ASN A 47 7.69 13.88 0.85
C ASN A 47 8.52 12.79 1.54
N SER A 48 8.65 11.64 0.89
CA SER A 48 9.39 10.49 1.44
C SER A 48 8.85 10.07 2.82
N ALA A 49 7.54 10.27 3.05
CA ALA A 49 6.87 9.78 4.25
C ALA A 49 6.94 8.25 4.34
N GLY A 50 7.09 7.61 3.18
CA GLY A 50 7.44 6.21 2.98
C GLY A 50 7.94 6.00 1.55
N ALA A 51 8.14 4.74 1.18
CA ALA A 51 8.42 4.35 -0.21
C ALA A 51 7.92 2.92 -0.44
N ALA A 52 7.52 2.63 -1.67
CA ALA A 52 7.21 1.28 -2.12
C ALA A 52 8.16 0.92 -3.28
N ARG A 53 8.60 -0.33 -3.33
CA ARG A 53 9.49 -0.84 -4.37
C ARG A 53 9.05 -2.20 -4.87
N LEU A 54 9.12 -2.37 -6.18
CA LEU A 54 9.12 -3.67 -6.85
C LEU A 54 10.55 -3.93 -7.36
N SER A 55 11.19 -4.99 -6.89
CA SER A 55 12.56 -5.33 -7.25
C SER A 55 12.64 -5.96 -8.64
N SER A 56 13.86 -6.16 -9.16
CA SER A 56 14.07 -6.94 -10.38
C SER A 56 13.56 -8.38 -10.26
N GLN A 57 13.68 -8.99 -9.07
CA GLN A 57 13.13 -10.32 -8.82
C GLN A 57 11.60 -10.27 -8.83
N GLY A 58 11.00 -9.23 -8.24
CA GLY A 58 9.56 -9.02 -8.31
C GLY A 58 9.06 -8.91 -9.74
N PHE A 59 9.76 -8.21 -10.63
CA PHE A 59 9.44 -8.19 -12.05
C PHE A 59 9.55 -9.57 -12.73
N THR A 60 10.54 -10.39 -12.35
CA THR A 60 10.61 -11.78 -12.81
C THR A 60 9.37 -12.55 -12.37
N THR A 61 9.00 -12.48 -11.09
CA THR A 61 7.79 -13.15 -10.56
C THR A 61 6.53 -12.65 -11.27
N LEU A 62 6.40 -11.35 -11.54
CA LEU A 62 5.28 -10.81 -12.33
C LEU A 62 5.23 -11.37 -13.75
N ASN A 63 6.38 -11.45 -14.41
CA ASN A 63 6.48 -11.92 -15.78
C ASN A 63 6.20 -13.43 -15.89
N ASP A 64 6.63 -14.20 -14.91
CA ASP A 64 6.35 -15.64 -14.80
C ASP A 64 4.84 -15.90 -14.60
N ASN A 65 4.13 -14.96 -13.98
CA ASN A 65 2.68 -15.02 -13.74
C ASN A 65 1.86 -14.18 -14.74
N SER A 66 2.48 -13.72 -15.83
CA SER A 66 1.88 -12.78 -16.80
C SER A 66 0.56 -13.25 -17.41
N ALA A 67 0.29 -14.56 -17.47
CA ALA A 67 -0.97 -15.12 -17.94
C ALA A 67 -2.16 -14.76 -17.04
N SER A 68 -2.02 -14.86 -15.71
CA SER A 68 -3.05 -14.44 -14.76
C SER A 68 -3.28 -12.92 -14.84
N ILE A 69 -2.21 -12.17 -15.07
CA ILE A 69 -2.30 -10.72 -15.27
C ILE A 69 -3.06 -10.42 -16.58
N LEU A 70 -2.72 -11.11 -17.67
CA LEU A 70 -3.40 -11.00 -18.97
C LEU A 70 -4.89 -11.31 -18.91
N GLU A 71 -5.29 -12.37 -18.20
CA GLU A 71 -6.71 -12.73 -18.05
C GLU A 71 -7.52 -11.62 -17.38
N PHE A 72 -6.89 -10.83 -16.52
CA PHE A 72 -7.51 -9.67 -15.89
C PHE A 72 -7.72 -8.50 -16.87
N PHE A 73 -6.76 -8.26 -17.79
CA PHE A 73 -6.84 -7.16 -18.76
C PHE A 73 -7.67 -7.50 -20.00
N ALA A 74 -7.52 -8.72 -20.49
CA ALA A 74 -8.13 -9.24 -21.69
C ALA A 74 -8.63 -10.66 -21.37
N PRO A 75 -9.80 -10.81 -20.74
CA PRO A 75 -10.36 -12.12 -20.42
C PRO A 75 -10.43 -13.02 -21.66
N GLY A 76 -9.89 -14.23 -21.57
CA GLY A 76 -9.73 -15.13 -22.71
C GLY A 76 -8.62 -14.73 -23.69
N GLY A 77 -7.73 -13.81 -23.31
CA GLY A 77 -6.62 -13.31 -24.11
C GLY A 77 -7.01 -12.42 -25.27
N VAL A 78 -8.24 -11.86 -25.30
CA VAL A 78 -8.75 -11.10 -26.45
C VAL A 78 -9.30 -9.73 -26.05
N MET A 79 -8.91 -8.70 -26.79
CA MET A 79 -9.44 -7.33 -26.71
C MET A 79 -10.05 -6.92 -28.04
N GLN A 80 -11.18 -6.23 -27.98
CA GLN A 80 -11.83 -5.63 -29.15
C GLN A 80 -11.62 -4.12 -29.13
N VAL A 81 -10.87 -3.63 -30.12
CA VAL A 81 -10.55 -2.22 -30.31
C VAL A 81 -11.52 -1.66 -31.36
N PRO A 82 -12.52 -0.84 -31.00
CA PRO A 82 -13.34 -0.15 -31.99
C PRO A 82 -12.52 0.81 -32.84
N VAL A 83 -12.69 0.71 -34.15
CA VAL A 83 -12.21 1.67 -35.15
C VAL A 83 -13.43 2.39 -35.71
N SER A 84 -13.65 3.62 -35.26
CA SER A 84 -14.72 4.48 -35.78
C SER A 84 -14.41 4.95 -37.19
N CYS A 85 -15.45 5.28 -37.96
CA CYS A 85 -15.27 5.87 -39.29
C CYS A 85 -14.51 7.20 -39.19
N SER A 86 -13.46 7.36 -39.97
CA SER A 86 -12.72 8.63 -40.07
C SER A 86 -12.38 8.98 -41.52
N ILE A 87 -12.21 10.28 -41.78
CA ILE A 87 -11.77 10.80 -43.07
C ILE A 87 -10.28 11.14 -42.99
N GLU A 88 -9.47 10.40 -43.74
CA GLU A 88 -8.01 10.52 -43.74
C GLU A 88 -7.49 11.08 -45.06
N GLN A 89 -6.42 11.88 -45.01
CA GLN A 89 -5.75 12.41 -46.19
C GLN A 89 -4.46 11.64 -46.47
N VAL A 90 -4.35 11.02 -47.65
CA VAL A 90 -3.16 10.27 -48.06
C VAL A 90 -2.67 10.66 -49.45
N GLN A 91 -1.36 10.59 -49.66
CA GLN A 91 -0.76 10.68 -50.98
C GLN A 91 -0.64 9.27 -51.57
N LEU A 92 -1.21 9.05 -52.75
CA LEU A 92 -1.26 7.74 -53.39
C LEU A 92 -0.84 7.87 -54.86
N ALA A 93 0.11 7.04 -55.30
CA ALA A 93 0.54 6.95 -56.69
C ALA A 93 0.91 8.30 -57.35
N GLY A 94 1.53 9.22 -56.61
CA GLY A 94 1.92 10.56 -57.10
C GLY A 94 0.76 11.57 -57.19
N ILE A 95 -0.44 11.19 -56.76
CA ILE A 95 -1.60 12.10 -56.63
C ILE A 95 -1.52 12.77 -55.27
N ASN A 96 -1.46 14.10 -55.28
CA ASN A 96 -1.49 14.91 -54.06
C ASN A 96 -2.90 14.85 -53.44
N VAL A 97 -2.98 14.33 -52.21
CA VAL A 97 -4.14 14.40 -51.29
C VAL A 97 -5.41 13.72 -51.81
N VAL A 98 -5.51 12.40 -51.58
CA VAL A 98 -6.76 11.65 -51.66
C VAL A 98 -7.40 11.58 -50.27
N GLN A 99 -8.68 11.92 -50.17
CA GLN A 99 -9.46 11.71 -48.94
C GLN A 99 -10.11 10.33 -48.95
N LEU A 100 -9.80 9.52 -47.95
CA LEU A 100 -10.35 8.19 -47.75
C LEU A 100 -11.25 8.16 -46.51
N ALA A 101 -12.45 7.64 -46.63
CA ALA A 101 -13.25 7.18 -45.49
C ALA A 101 -12.75 5.79 -45.09
N VAL A 102 -12.25 5.65 -43.86
CA VAL A 102 -11.77 4.40 -43.28
C VAL A 102 -12.80 3.87 -42.31
N ALA A 103 -13.02 2.56 -42.27
CA ALA A 103 -14.07 1.92 -41.47
C ALA A 103 -15.49 2.36 -41.88
N ASP A 104 -15.68 2.57 -43.18
CA ASP A 104 -16.93 2.98 -43.83
C ASP A 104 -17.86 1.76 -43.98
N THR A 105 -18.36 1.27 -42.84
CA THR A 105 -19.08 -0.02 -42.74
C THR A 105 -20.57 0.09 -42.98
N GLY A 106 -21.16 1.29 -42.85
CA GLY A 106 -22.60 1.50 -42.82
C GLY A 106 -23.32 0.82 -41.64
N GLU A 107 -24.64 0.77 -41.73
CA GLU A 107 -25.50 0.24 -40.66
C GLU A 107 -25.36 -1.29 -40.52
N LEU A 108 -25.94 -1.85 -39.45
CA LEU A 108 -25.94 -3.30 -39.23
C LEU A 108 -26.58 -4.02 -40.43
N TYR A 109 -25.89 -5.01 -40.99
CA TYR A 109 -26.26 -5.75 -42.21
C TYR A 109 -26.25 -4.93 -43.52
N CYS A 110 -25.60 -3.77 -43.52
CA CYS A 110 -25.48 -2.96 -44.71
C CYS A 110 -24.58 -3.61 -45.78
N THR A 111 -25.10 -3.68 -47.00
CA THR A 111 -24.40 -4.23 -48.19
C THR A 111 -24.39 -3.25 -49.37
N GLN A 112 -24.96 -2.05 -49.20
CA GLN A 112 -25.15 -1.05 -50.26
C GLN A 112 -24.76 0.34 -49.75
N GLU A 113 -24.35 1.24 -50.64
CA GLU A 113 -24.02 2.63 -50.26
C GLU A 113 -25.19 3.38 -49.63
N SER A 114 -26.43 3.04 -49.99
CA SER A 114 -27.61 3.76 -49.47
C SER A 114 -27.80 3.62 -47.95
N CYS A 115 -27.19 2.60 -47.32
CA CYS A 115 -27.20 2.40 -45.87
C CYS A 115 -25.85 2.78 -45.21
N GLY A 116 -25.03 3.58 -45.88
CA GLY A 116 -23.75 4.11 -45.37
C GLY A 116 -22.53 3.40 -45.92
N ARG A 117 -22.59 2.10 -46.19
CA ARG A 117 -21.38 1.31 -46.50
C ARG A 117 -20.66 1.72 -47.78
N MET A 118 -19.37 2.04 -47.63
CA MET A 118 -18.48 2.47 -48.71
C MET A 118 -18.99 3.68 -49.48
N ASP A 119 -19.74 4.57 -48.83
CA ASP A 119 -20.36 5.74 -49.46
C ASP A 119 -19.46 7.00 -49.46
N GLY A 120 -18.26 6.90 -48.90
CA GLY A 120 -17.27 7.98 -48.88
C GLY A 120 -17.58 9.07 -47.87
N THR A 121 -18.52 8.83 -46.96
CA THR A 121 -18.84 9.69 -45.83
C THR A 121 -18.64 8.93 -44.52
N CYS A 122 -18.46 9.68 -43.44
CA CYS A 122 -18.47 9.13 -42.09
C CYS A 122 -19.58 9.87 -41.35
N ASP A 123 -20.75 9.25 -41.30
CA ASP A 123 -21.94 9.82 -40.68
C ASP A 123 -22.53 8.88 -39.61
N ALA A 124 -23.73 9.21 -39.11
CA ALA A 124 -24.37 8.42 -38.05
C ALA A 124 -24.77 7.00 -38.48
N ARG A 125 -24.76 6.70 -39.78
CA ARG A 125 -25.02 5.37 -40.35
C ARG A 125 -23.81 4.47 -40.26
N ASP A 126 -22.60 5.03 -40.18
CA ASP A 126 -21.37 4.25 -40.11
C ASP A 126 -21.10 3.73 -38.70
N LEU A 127 -21.25 2.42 -38.55
CA LEU A 127 -20.87 1.75 -37.31
C LEU A 127 -19.35 1.57 -37.27
N GLY A 128 -18.75 1.71 -36.08
CA GLY A 128 -17.34 1.37 -35.90
C GLY A 128 -17.08 -0.11 -36.15
N GLN A 129 -15.93 -0.46 -36.72
CA GLN A 129 -15.49 -1.86 -36.88
C GLN A 129 -14.66 -2.28 -35.68
N ALA A 130 -15.00 -3.42 -35.06
CA ALA A 130 -14.20 -3.98 -33.98
C ALA A 130 -12.98 -4.73 -34.54
N VAL A 131 -11.78 -4.30 -34.16
CA VAL A 131 -10.52 -4.97 -34.44
C VAL A 131 -10.20 -5.90 -33.27
N THR A 132 -9.86 -7.14 -33.58
CA THR A 132 -9.52 -8.15 -32.56
C THR A 132 -8.02 -8.15 -32.34
N ILE A 133 -7.60 -7.93 -31.10
CA ILE A 133 -6.22 -8.12 -30.65
C ILE A 133 -6.20 -9.32 -29.71
N THR A 134 -5.40 -10.33 -30.05
CA THR A 134 -5.18 -11.51 -29.23
C THR A 134 -3.80 -11.43 -28.59
N PHE A 135 -3.75 -11.41 -27.25
CA PHE A 135 -2.52 -11.34 -26.47
C PHE A 135 -1.98 -12.75 -26.25
N ASN A 136 -0.73 -12.97 -26.63
CA ASN A 136 -0.04 -14.25 -26.48
C ASN A 136 0.88 -14.25 -25.25
N SER A 137 1.53 -13.12 -24.98
CA SER A 137 2.35 -12.93 -23.78
C SER A 137 2.44 -11.45 -23.40
N LEU A 138 2.81 -11.21 -22.15
CA LEU A 138 3.03 -9.90 -21.58
C LEU A 138 4.27 -9.95 -20.69
N THR A 139 5.14 -8.97 -20.84
CA THR A 139 6.30 -8.79 -19.96
C THR A 139 6.44 -7.34 -19.58
N PHE A 140 6.95 -7.11 -18.38
CA PHE A 140 7.17 -5.81 -17.77
C PHE A 140 8.66 -5.62 -17.51
N ALA A 141 9.18 -4.46 -17.89
CA ALA A 141 10.57 -4.09 -17.67
C ALA A 141 10.68 -2.62 -17.24
N PRO A 142 11.28 -2.31 -16.08
CA PRO A 142 11.56 -0.93 -15.68
C PRO A 142 12.67 -0.33 -16.57
N LYS A 143 12.48 0.92 -16.98
CA LYS A 143 13.42 1.71 -17.79
C LYS A 143 13.68 3.06 -17.12
N ALA A 144 14.95 3.37 -16.93
CA ALA A 144 15.35 4.62 -16.33
C ALA A 144 14.95 5.85 -17.17
N PRO A 145 14.60 6.97 -16.52
CA PRO A 145 14.54 7.17 -15.07
C PRO A 145 13.16 6.90 -14.44
N ASP A 146 12.10 6.78 -15.23
CA ASP A 146 10.72 6.84 -14.72
C ASP A 146 9.70 6.10 -15.61
N ILE A 147 10.15 5.11 -16.39
CA ILE A 147 9.32 4.37 -17.35
C ILE A 147 9.17 2.91 -16.90
N LEU A 148 7.96 2.37 -17.05
CA LEU A 148 7.70 0.93 -17.12
C LEU A 148 7.35 0.58 -18.57
N GLU A 149 8.17 -0.25 -19.20
CA GLU A 149 7.84 -0.82 -20.52
C GLU A 149 7.01 -2.09 -20.31
N ALA A 150 5.81 -2.11 -20.85
CA ALA A 150 5.02 -3.31 -21.05
C ALA A 150 5.20 -3.79 -22.49
N ARG A 151 5.79 -4.97 -22.68
CA ARG A 151 5.91 -5.64 -23.97
C ARG A 151 4.84 -6.70 -24.10
N VAL A 152 4.04 -6.56 -25.14
CA VAL A 152 2.96 -7.48 -25.46
C VAL A 152 3.30 -8.18 -26.76
N ASN A 153 3.35 -9.51 -26.75
CA ASN A 153 3.28 -10.26 -28.00
C ASN A 153 1.81 -10.47 -28.35
N ALA A 154 1.37 -9.95 -29.50
CA ALA A 154 -0.02 -10.03 -29.90
C ALA A 154 -0.20 -10.37 -31.38
N THR A 155 -1.35 -10.96 -31.69
CA THR A 155 -1.88 -11.12 -33.04
C THR A 155 -3.00 -10.12 -33.25
N VAL A 156 -2.93 -9.33 -34.33
CA VAL A 156 -3.94 -8.32 -34.67
C VAL A 156 -4.72 -8.79 -35.89
N LYS A 157 -6.06 -8.76 -35.77
CA LYS A 157 -6.99 -9.12 -36.84
C LYS A 157 -8.05 -8.04 -36.99
N THR A 158 -8.01 -7.31 -38.11
CA THR A 158 -9.03 -6.28 -38.41
C THR A 158 -10.28 -6.88 -39.02
N GLY A 159 -10.16 -8.05 -39.68
CA GLY A 159 -11.14 -8.48 -40.67
C GLY A 159 -11.16 -7.52 -41.87
N ARG A 160 -12.14 -7.67 -42.76
CA ARG A 160 -12.28 -6.82 -43.94
C ARG A 160 -12.78 -5.42 -43.55
N LEU A 161 -11.87 -4.48 -43.43
CA LEU A 161 -12.13 -3.07 -43.13
C LEU A 161 -12.46 -2.32 -44.42
N PRO A 162 -13.69 -1.82 -44.60
CA PRO A 162 -14.08 -1.10 -45.80
C PRO A 162 -13.46 0.30 -45.85
N ILE A 163 -12.93 0.64 -47.02
CA ILE A 163 -12.34 1.94 -47.32
C ILE A 163 -12.89 2.45 -48.64
N SER A 164 -13.27 3.73 -48.67
CA SER A 164 -13.79 4.37 -49.87
C SER A 164 -13.22 5.77 -50.06
N SER A 165 -13.11 6.24 -51.30
CA SER A 165 -12.71 7.63 -51.57
C SER A 165 -13.88 8.59 -51.39
N ARG A 166 -13.63 9.75 -50.76
CA ARG A 166 -14.65 10.80 -50.59
C ARG A 166 -15.08 11.44 -51.92
N GLY A 167 -16.36 11.80 -52.03
CA GLY A 167 -16.96 12.50 -53.18
C GLY A 167 -17.81 11.59 -54.08
N SER A 168 -18.74 12.13 -54.87
CA SER A 168 -19.85 11.37 -55.49
C SER A 168 -19.64 10.85 -56.92
N GLY A 169 -18.48 10.99 -57.57
CA GLY A 169 -18.42 10.65 -59.01
C GLY A 169 -17.10 10.30 -59.68
N ALA A 170 -15.92 10.63 -59.15
CA ALA A 170 -14.69 10.37 -59.88
C ALA A 170 -13.46 10.42 -58.97
N SER A 171 -12.94 9.26 -58.58
CA SER A 171 -11.66 9.17 -57.89
C SER A 171 -10.52 9.09 -58.91
N ALA A 172 -9.46 9.87 -58.69
CA ALA A 172 -8.24 9.76 -59.49
C ALA A 172 -7.59 8.36 -59.38
N LEU A 173 -7.84 7.65 -58.27
CA LEU A 173 -7.44 6.25 -58.09
C LEU A 173 -8.18 5.28 -59.03
N CYS A 174 -9.30 5.71 -59.60
CA CYS A 174 -10.14 4.95 -60.51
C CYS A 174 -10.21 5.54 -61.91
N LEU A 175 -9.16 6.27 -62.33
CA LEU A 175 -9.12 6.97 -63.62
C LEU A 175 -10.38 7.84 -63.84
N PHE A 176 -10.89 8.43 -62.76
CA PHE A 176 -12.11 9.23 -62.75
C PHE A 176 -13.42 8.46 -63.09
N ASN A 177 -13.38 7.13 -63.12
CA ASN A 177 -14.54 6.26 -63.32
C ASN A 177 -15.09 5.75 -61.97
N GLY A 178 -15.76 6.63 -61.23
CA GLY A 178 -16.40 6.29 -59.96
C GLY A 178 -15.48 6.36 -58.73
N ARG A 179 -16.01 5.94 -57.58
CA ARG A 179 -15.30 5.91 -56.29
C ARG A 179 -14.32 4.74 -56.24
N ALA A 180 -13.18 4.97 -55.62
CA ALA A 180 -12.34 3.87 -55.20
C ALA A 180 -12.98 3.19 -54.00
N LYS A 181 -13.23 1.89 -54.09
CA LYS A 181 -13.77 1.05 -53.02
C LYS A 181 -12.89 -0.18 -52.89
N PHE A 182 -12.41 -0.43 -51.68
CA PHE A 182 -11.62 -1.60 -51.38
C PHE A 182 -11.77 -1.96 -49.92
N THR A 183 -11.61 -3.23 -49.58
CA THR A 183 -11.43 -3.63 -48.19
C THR A 183 -9.98 -3.91 -47.91
N VAL A 184 -9.55 -3.61 -46.69
CA VAL A 184 -8.25 -4.00 -46.19
C VAL A 184 -8.43 -5.01 -45.06
N ASP A 185 -7.74 -6.13 -45.15
CA ASP A 185 -7.74 -7.18 -44.15
C ASP A 185 -6.32 -7.37 -43.63
N LEU A 186 -6.08 -6.85 -42.43
CA LEU A 186 -4.85 -7.05 -41.68
C LEU A 186 -5.04 -8.25 -40.75
N ASP A 187 -4.26 -9.30 -40.98
CA ASP A 187 -4.12 -10.43 -40.07
C ASP A 187 -2.63 -10.72 -39.91
N THR A 188 -2.09 -10.40 -38.74
CA THR A 188 -0.67 -10.55 -38.46
C THR A 188 -0.21 -12.00 -38.32
N ALA A 189 -1.13 -12.96 -38.38
CA ALA A 189 -0.80 -14.37 -38.43
C ALA A 189 -0.45 -14.86 -39.86
N ARG A 190 -0.55 -14.00 -40.89
CA ARG A 190 -0.29 -14.37 -42.28
C ARG A 190 1.20 -14.47 -42.61
N ALA A 191 2.00 -13.48 -42.20
CA ALA A 191 3.45 -13.49 -42.39
C ALA A 191 4.16 -14.16 -41.20
N GLN A 192 5.48 -14.28 -41.29
CA GLN A 192 6.31 -14.86 -40.23
C GLN A 192 7.22 -13.77 -39.63
N PRO A 193 7.32 -13.68 -38.30
CA PRO A 193 6.56 -14.44 -37.28
C PRO A 193 5.06 -14.08 -37.24
N PRO A 194 4.17 -14.98 -36.78
CA PRO A 194 2.71 -14.78 -36.79
C PRO A 194 2.19 -13.82 -35.71
N THR A 195 3.11 -13.06 -35.10
CA THR A 195 2.86 -12.20 -33.94
C THR A 195 3.71 -10.94 -34.04
N ASN A 196 3.20 -9.86 -33.45
CA ASN A 196 3.90 -8.60 -33.31
C ASN A 196 4.22 -8.33 -31.85
N ASP A 197 5.40 -7.77 -31.61
CA ASP A 197 5.82 -7.31 -30.29
C ASP A 197 5.47 -5.83 -30.17
N LEU A 198 4.39 -5.51 -29.45
CA LEU A 198 3.99 -4.15 -29.12
C LEU A 198 4.72 -3.69 -27.86
N ALA A 199 5.31 -2.50 -27.87
CA ALA A 199 5.97 -1.93 -26.70
C ALA A 199 5.21 -0.70 -26.19
N ILE A 200 4.73 -0.73 -24.95
CA ILE A 200 3.99 0.37 -24.33
C ILE A 200 4.85 0.94 -23.21
N ASP A 201 5.28 2.19 -23.37
CA ASP A 201 6.05 2.89 -22.35
C ASP A 201 5.09 3.70 -21.45
N ILE A 202 5.04 3.34 -20.18
CA ILE A 202 4.20 3.99 -19.16
C ILE A 202 5.09 4.83 -18.26
N LYS A 203 4.86 6.14 -18.23
CA LYS A 203 5.64 7.08 -17.45
C LYS A 203 5.00 7.32 -16.09
N PHE A 204 5.84 7.28 -15.06
CA PHE A 204 5.51 7.62 -13.67
C PHE A 204 5.82 9.10 -13.45
N ALA A 205 4.81 9.96 -13.61
CA ALA A 205 4.95 11.41 -13.51
C ALA A 205 4.45 11.92 -12.15
N ILE A 206 5.19 12.85 -11.54
CA ILE A 206 4.75 13.54 -10.32
C ILE A 206 3.98 14.80 -10.68
N ASN A 207 2.69 14.83 -10.36
CA ASN A 207 1.82 15.96 -10.69
C ASN A 207 1.96 17.08 -9.66
N THR A 208 2.79 18.08 -9.95
CA THR A 208 3.06 19.21 -9.04
C THR A 208 1.87 20.14 -8.82
N ARG A 209 0.86 20.10 -9.69
CA ARG A 209 -0.37 20.90 -9.58
C ARG A 209 -1.36 20.27 -8.60
N TRP A 210 -1.44 18.94 -8.59
CA TRP A 210 -2.34 18.15 -7.75
C TRP A 210 -1.55 17.44 -6.67
N ASP A 211 -1.07 18.23 -5.69
CA ASP A 211 -0.44 17.73 -4.46
C ASP A 211 0.68 16.69 -4.70
N GLN A 212 1.52 16.92 -5.71
CA GLN A 212 2.66 16.04 -6.05
C GLN A 212 2.28 14.54 -6.11
N LEU A 213 1.04 14.24 -6.50
CA LEU A 213 0.56 12.86 -6.60
C LEU A 213 1.24 12.13 -7.74
N LEU A 214 1.44 10.83 -7.57
CA LEU A 214 1.88 9.98 -8.66
C LEU A 214 0.78 9.89 -9.70
N SER A 215 1.14 10.10 -10.96
CA SER A 215 0.28 9.96 -12.13
C SER A 215 0.94 9.04 -13.14
N LEU A 216 0.14 8.25 -13.84
CA LEU A 216 0.59 7.34 -14.88
C LEU A 216 0.17 7.90 -16.23
N GLU A 217 1.11 7.97 -17.17
CA GLU A 217 0.87 8.49 -18.52
C GLU A 217 1.42 7.54 -19.58
N VAL A 218 0.66 7.32 -20.67
CA VAL A 218 1.18 6.58 -21.83
C VAL A 218 2.14 7.48 -22.61
N ALA A 219 3.44 7.29 -22.39
CA ALA A 219 4.48 8.07 -23.05
C ALA A 219 4.59 7.71 -24.53
N ASN A 220 4.60 6.41 -24.84
CA ASN A 220 4.82 5.91 -26.18
C ASN A 220 4.18 4.53 -26.40
N VAL A 221 3.80 4.25 -27.65
CA VAL A 221 3.40 2.92 -28.12
C VAL A 221 4.28 2.57 -29.32
N GLY A 222 5.41 1.93 -29.04
CA GLY A 222 6.42 1.53 -30.01
C GLY A 222 6.08 0.23 -30.75
N ASN A 223 6.90 -0.07 -31.77
CA ASN A 223 6.78 -1.25 -32.65
C ASN A 223 5.47 -1.34 -33.44
N THR A 224 4.80 -0.22 -33.61
CA THR A 224 3.54 -0.11 -34.34
C THR A 224 3.71 0.49 -35.73
N SER A 225 4.91 0.42 -36.32
CA SER A 225 5.18 0.90 -37.68
C SER A 225 5.16 -0.25 -38.68
N ALA A 226 4.92 0.05 -39.97
CA ALA A 226 5.17 -0.92 -41.04
C ALA A 226 6.66 -1.27 -41.15
N CYS A 227 6.99 -2.53 -41.44
CA CYS A 227 8.38 -2.93 -41.63
C CYS A 227 9.04 -2.23 -42.84
N SER A 228 10.24 -1.69 -42.63
CA SER A 228 11.01 -1.01 -43.68
C SER A 228 12.50 -0.99 -43.36
N GLY A 229 13.35 -1.19 -44.37
CA GLY A 229 14.77 -0.77 -44.48
C GLY A 229 15.76 -1.00 -43.32
N GLY A 230 15.37 -1.69 -42.24
CA GLY A 230 16.12 -1.81 -40.99
C GLY A 230 15.28 -2.28 -39.79
N ASN A 231 13.96 -2.04 -39.80
CA ASN A 231 12.99 -2.65 -38.87
C ASN A 231 12.38 -3.91 -39.50
N THR A 232 12.54 -5.04 -38.82
CA THR A 232 11.99 -6.34 -39.23
C THR A 232 11.01 -6.86 -38.18
N ALA A 233 10.03 -7.65 -38.61
CA ALA A 233 9.12 -8.33 -37.71
C ALA A 233 9.92 -9.19 -36.70
N PRO A 234 9.49 -9.31 -35.43
CA PRO A 234 8.18 -8.93 -34.87
C PRO A 234 8.07 -7.45 -34.39
N ASN A 235 9.11 -6.62 -34.53
CA ASN A 235 9.11 -5.24 -34.01
C ASN A 235 8.42 -4.21 -34.93
N CYS A 236 7.68 -4.70 -35.93
CA CYS A 236 6.93 -3.91 -36.91
C CYS A 236 5.91 -4.83 -37.59
N ILE A 237 4.85 -4.23 -38.14
CA ILE A 237 3.82 -4.96 -38.88
C ILE A 237 4.33 -5.27 -40.28
N ASP A 238 4.36 -6.56 -40.65
CA ASP A 238 4.82 -6.98 -41.99
C ASP A 238 3.80 -6.53 -43.04
N PRO A 239 4.21 -5.82 -44.10
CA PRO A 239 3.31 -5.46 -45.19
C PRO A 239 2.57 -6.67 -45.81
N ASN A 240 3.12 -7.88 -45.72
CA ASN A 240 2.48 -9.12 -46.19
C ASN A 240 1.32 -9.59 -45.30
N ASP A 241 1.20 -9.06 -44.08
CA ASP A 241 0.05 -9.31 -43.20
C ASP A 241 -1.24 -8.63 -43.68
N MET A 242 -1.12 -7.71 -44.64
CA MET A 242 -2.20 -6.88 -45.12
C MET A 242 -2.59 -7.22 -46.56
N GLU A 243 -3.81 -7.73 -46.72
CA GLU A 243 -4.45 -7.94 -48.02
C GLU A 243 -5.39 -6.80 -48.35
N ILE A 244 -5.35 -6.36 -49.61
CA ILE A 244 -6.23 -5.31 -50.12
C ILE A 244 -7.07 -5.91 -51.22
N LEU A 245 -8.38 -5.99 -51.00
CA LEU A 245 -9.35 -6.52 -51.93
C LEU A 245 -10.09 -5.37 -52.61
N ASN A 246 -10.15 -5.41 -53.93
CA ASN A 246 -10.84 -4.43 -54.73
C ASN A 246 -12.35 -4.71 -54.76
N GLU A 247 -13.15 -3.72 -54.36
CA GLU A 247 -14.61 -3.86 -54.22
C GLU A 247 -15.37 -2.99 -55.24
N GLY A 248 -14.69 -2.27 -56.13
CA GLY A 248 -15.40 -1.39 -57.06
C GLY A 248 -14.61 -0.67 -58.15
N CYS A 249 -13.37 -1.07 -58.45
CA CYS A 249 -12.53 -0.30 -59.39
C CYS A 249 -11.39 -1.09 -60.05
N SER A 250 -11.55 -1.53 -61.31
CA SER A 250 -10.57 -2.37 -62.03
C SER A 250 -9.19 -1.74 -62.28
N ALA A 251 -9.06 -0.42 -62.12
CA ALA A 251 -7.82 0.33 -62.34
C ALA A 251 -6.96 0.51 -61.07
N LEU A 252 -7.41 0.02 -59.90
CA LEU A 252 -6.60 0.08 -58.67
C LEU A 252 -5.35 -0.79 -58.81
N ASN A 253 -4.20 -0.16 -58.99
CA ASN A 253 -2.91 -0.84 -58.97
C ASN A 253 -2.48 -1.10 -57.52
N ILE A 254 -2.73 -2.33 -57.06
CA ILE A 254 -2.53 -2.80 -55.68
C ILE A 254 -1.05 -2.70 -55.24
N ALA A 255 -0.10 -2.64 -56.17
CA ALA A 255 1.33 -2.51 -55.86
C ALA A 255 1.73 -1.13 -55.31
N SER A 256 0.86 -0.11 -55.40
CA SER A 256 1.16 1.29 -55.04
C SER A 256 0.59 1.75 -53.70
N LEU A 257 -0.02 0.85 -52.92
CA LEU A 257 -0.81 1.19 -51.72
C LEU A 257 -0.02 1.14 -50.40
N SER A 258 1.32 1.22 -50.43
CA SER A 258 2.16 1.31 -49.23
C SER A 258 1.75 2.45 -48.28
N ALA A 259 1.27 3.56 -48.84
CA ALA A 259 0.73 4.66 -48.06
C ALA A 259 -0.60 4.32 -47.36
N VAL A 260 -1.46 3.47 -47.95
CA VAL A 260 -2.68 2.98 -47.26
C VAL A 260 -2.31 2.03 -46.12
N LYS A 261 -1.30 1.18 -46.31
CA LYS A 261 -0.79 0.32 -45.24
C LYS A 261 -0.30 1.14 -44.05
N THR A 262 0.49 2.17 -44.33
CA THR A 262 1.02 3.09 -43.31
C THR A 262 -0.09 3.86 -42.61
N LEU A 263 -1.10 4.32 -43.36
CA LEU A 263 -2.27 5.02 -42.80
C LEU A 263 -3.01 4.14 -41.78
N LEU A 264 -3.38 2.92 -42.19
CA LEU A 264 -4.14 2.01 -41.34
C LEU A 264 -3.38 1.64 -40.07
N ILE A 265 -2.09 1.39 -40.22
CA ILE A 265 -1.22 1.12 -39.08
C ILE A 265 -1.22 2.32 -38.12
N ASN A 266 -1.03 3.55 -38.61
CA ASN A 266 -1.07 4.74 -37.77
C ASN A 266 -2.42 4.95 -37.07
N GLN A 267 -3.53 4.65 -37.75
CA GLN A 267 -4.87 4.76 -37.18
C GLN A 267 -5.11 3.72 -36.09
N LEU A 268 -4.70 2.47 -36.31
CA LEU A 268 -4.77 1.41 -35.30
C LEU A 268 -3.91 1.76 -34.08
N THR A 269 -2.70 2.29 -34.29
CA THR A 269 -1.82 2.76 -33.23
C THR A 269 -2.45 3.88 -32.42
N ALA A 270 -3.06 4.86 -33.09
CA ALA A 270 -3.72 5.98 -32.42
C ALA A 270 -4.93 5.52 -31.59
N GLN A 271 -5.74 4.60 -32.12
CA GLN A 271 -6.87 4.03 -31.39
C GLN A 271 -6.43 3.16 -30.22
N LEU A 272 -5.41 2.31 -30.41
CA LEU A 272 -4.83 1.51 -29.34
C LEU A 272 -4.24 2.40 -28.24
N ARG A 273 -3.49 3.45 -28.61
CA ARG A 273 -2.97 4.43 -27.65
C ARG A 273 -4.10 5.10 -26.87
N THR A 274 -5.18 5.48 -27.55
CA THR A 274 -6.36 6.10 -26.91
C THR A 274 -6.98 5.13 -25.92
N GLN A 275 -7.23 3.88 -26.29
CA GLN A 275 -7.84 2.89 -25.40
C GLN A 275 -6.96 2.54 -24.20
N ILE A 276 -5.65 2.41 -24.39
CA ILE A 276 -4.72 2.21 -23.29
C ILE A 276 -4.69 3.45 -22.40
N SER A 277 -4.70 4.65 -22.99
CA SER A 277 -4.73 5.91 -22.24
C SER A 277 -6.02 6.05 -21.44
N ASP A 278 -7.16 5.64 -22.00
CA ASP A 278 -8.46 5.68 -21.33
C ASP A 278 -8.51 4.64 -20.19
N ALA A 279 -8.00 3.43 -20.42
CA ALA A 279 -7.88 2.40 -19.39
C ALA A 279 -6.94 2.85 -18.25
N LEU A 280 -5.84 3.53 -18.59
CA LEU A 280 -4.92 4.10 -17.61
C LEU A 280 -5.55 5.28 -16.88
N ALA A 281 -6.32 6.12 -17.57
CA ALA A 281 -7.08 7.20 -16.97
C ALA A 281 -8.08 6.64 -15.96
N GLU A 282 -8.88 5.62 -16.32
CA GLU A 282 -9.83 5.00 -15.39
C GLU A 282 -9.15 4.49 -14.10
N ALA A 283 -7.93 3.95 -14.19
CA ALA A 283 -7.15 3.50 -13.04
C ALA A 283 -6.43 4.61 -12.26
N ASN A 284 -6.16 5.76 -12.88
CA ASN A 284 -5.36 6.84 -12.32
C ASN A 284 -6.19 8.09 -11.97
N CYS A 285 -7.46 8.13 -12.38
CA CYS A 285 -8.34 9.28 -12.21
C CYS A 285 -9.05 9.28 -10.86
N ALA A 286 -9.09 10.44 -10.20
CA ALA A 286 -9.95 10.65 -9.06
C ALA A 286 -11.42 10.50 -9.50
N SER A 287 -12.17 9.63 -8.83
CA SER A 287 -13.60 9.46 -9.07
C SER A 287 -14.40 10.63 -8.50
N CYS A 288 -15.54 10.94 -9.11
CA CYS A 288 -16.48 11.89 -8.54
C CYS A 288 -17.08 11.37 -7.23
N GLY A 289 -17.24 12.26 -6.25
CA GLY A 289 -18.00 11.96 -5.03
C GLY A 289 -19.50 11.75 -5.30
N PRO A 290 -20.26 11.26 -4.31
CA PRO A 290 -21.69 10.96 -4.47
C PRO A 290 -22.54 12.15 -4.92
N ALA A 291 -22.13 13.37 -4.58
CA ALA A 291 -22.77 14.63 -4.98
C ALA A 291 -22.12 15.29 -6.21
N GLY A 292 -21.27 14.58 -6.96
CA GLY A 292 -20.49 15.14 -8.06
C GLY A 292 -19.31 16.00 -7.62
N GLU A 293 -18.89 15.87 -6.35
CA GLU A 293 -17.78 16.62 -5.77
C GLU A 293 -16.44 16.10 -6.28
N CYS A 294 -15.50 17.02 -6.52
CA CYS A 294 -14.16 16.71 -6.98
C CYS A 294 -13.12 17.49 -6.16
N PRO A 295 -11.90 16.96 -6.00
CA PRO A 295 -10.90 17.57 -5.13
C PRO A 295 -10.46 18.95 -5.63
N SER A 296 -10.05 19.81 -4.70
CA SER A 296 -9.37 21.07 -5.00
C SER A 296 -8.10 21.16 -4.17
N PHE A 297 -7.08 21.83 -4.71
CA PHE A 297 -5.77 21.91 -4.04
C PHE A 297 -5.06 23.21 -4.40
N ASN A 298 -4.68 24.02 -3.41
CA ASN A 298 -3.89 25.25 -3.58
C ASN A 298 -4.34 26.14 -4.77
N GLY A 299 -5.66 26.33 -4.92
CA GLY A 299 -6.24 27.12 -6.01
C GLY A 299 -6.46 26.38 -7.33
N ALA A 300 -5.94 25.16 -7.49
CA ALA A 300 -6.37 24.25 -8.54
C ALA A 300 -7.80 23.75 -8.23
N THR A 301 -8.66 23.79 -9.25
CA THR A 301 -10.05 23.37 -9.16
C THR A 301 -10.33 22.28 -10.19
N SER A 302 -11.27 21.40 -9.87
CA SER A 302 -11.70 20.34 -10.78
C SER A 302 -13.22 20.23 -10.79
N THR A 303 -13.75 19.65 -11.86
CA THR A 303 -15.17 19.43 -12.08
C THR A 303 -15.41 17.97 -12.44
N CYS A 304 -16.53 17.42 -11.98
CA CYS A 304 -16.93 16.07 -12.35
C CYS A 304 -17.38 16.03 -13.81
N GLU A 305 -16.75 15.17 -14.61
CA GLU A 305 -17.24 14.77 -15.93
C GLU A 305 -18.31 13.69 -15.71
N VAL A 306 -19.59 14.07 -15.78
CA VAL A 306 -20.72 13.24 -15.32
C VAL A 306 -20.84 11.94 -16.11
N ASP A 307 -20.53 11.96 -17.41
CA ASP A 307 -20.61 10.77 -18.27
C ASP A 307 -19.48 9.78 -18.00
N ALA A 308 -18.32 10.26 -17.53
CA ALA A 308 -17.15 9.45 -17.21
C ALA A 308 -17.06 9.08 -15.71
N GLY A 309 -17.74 9.81 -14.83
CA GLY A 309 -17.63 9.63 -13.38
C GLY A 309 -16.26 10.01 -12.80
N THR A 310 -15.47 10.81 -13.53
CA THR A 310 -14.10 11.20 -13.18
C THR A 310 -13.94 12.70 -13.01
N CYS A 311 -12.99 13.10 -12.19
CA CYS A 311 -12.67 14.49 -11.91
C CYS A 311 -11.66 15.04 -12.92
N MET A 312 -12.03 16.15 -13.57
CA MET A 312 -11.23 16.81 -14.60
C MET A 312 -10.78 18.19 -14.13
N ASP A 313 -9.51 18.52 -14.32
CA ASP A 313 -8.94 19.82 -14.00
C ASP A 313 -9.52 20.89 -14.91
N THR A 314 -10.10 21.93 -14.32
CA THR A 314 -10.82 22.99 -15.04
C THR A 314 -9.93 23.83 -15.97
N SER A 315 -8.61 23.82 -15.75
CA SER A 315 -7.69 24.66 -16.51
C SER A 315 -7.19 24.03 -17.81
N ASN A 316 -7.12 22.71 -17.86
CA ASN A 316 -6.47 21.99 -18.96
C ASN A 316 -7.30 20.80 -19.47
N GLY A 317 -8.45 20.50 -18.84
CA GLY A 317 -9.29 19.37 -19.22
C GLY A 317 -8.61 18.01 -19.07
N LYS A 318 -7.51 17.93 -18.30
CA LYS A 318 -6.86 16.66 -17.98
C LYS A 318 -7.44 16.08 -16.71
N CYS A 319 -7.36 14.76 -16.62
CA CYS A 319 -7.80 14.08 -15.42
C CYS A 319 -6.98 14.46 -14.19
N VAL A 320 -7.66 14.62 -13.05
CA VAL A 320 -7.04 14.78 -11.74
C VAL A 320 -6.52 13.43 -11.27
N PRO A 321 -5.22 13.30 -10.92
CA PRO A 321 -4.70 12.04 -10.37
C PRO A 321 -5.43 11.66 -9.08
N ALA A 322 -5.84 10.40 -8.99
CA ALA A 322 -6.32 9.80 -7.76
C ALA A 322 -5.17 9.66 -6.76
N LEU A 323 -5.50 9.72 -5.47
CA LEU A 323 -4.57 9.29 -4.44
C LEU A 323 -4.42 7.78 -4.50
N LEU A 324 -3.23 7.32 -4.92
CA LEU A 324 -2.88 5.91 -4.88
C LEU A 324 -2.40 5.60 -3.45
N GLY A 325 -3.32 5.37 -2.51
CA GLY A 325 -3.02 5.33 -1.07
C GLY A 325 -4.22 5.25 -0.14
N VAL A 326 -4.03 5.68 1.10
CA VAL A 326 -5.08 5.78 2.13
C VAL A 326 -5.29 7.23 2.50
N GLU A 327 -6.55 7.63 2.58
CA GLU A 327 -6.92 8.93 3.13
C GLU A 327 -8.24 8.81 3.87
N GLY A 328 -8.30 9.38 5.07
CA GLY A 328 -9.44 9.21 5.95
C GLY A 328 -9.17 9.69 7.37
N ARG A 329 -10.19 9.55 8.21
CA ARG A 329 -10.11 9.81 9.64
C ARG A 329 -9.99 8.50 10.40
N LEU A 330 -8.96 8.43 11.23
CA LEU A 330 -8.74 7.36 12.18
C LEU A 330 -9.28 7.77 13.56
N GLU A 331 -10.30 7.05 14.01
CA GLU A 331 -10.91 7.24 15.33
C GLU A 331 -10.08 6.51 16.41
N ILE A 332 -8.86 7.02 16.68
CA ILE A 332 -7.87 6.36 17.57
C ILE A 332 -8.45 6.14 18.97
N GLY A 333 -9.24 7.08 19.49
CA GLY A 333 -9.90 6.96 20.79
C GLY A 333 -10.77 5.72 20.89
N THR A 334 -11.47 5.37 19.81
CA THR A 334 -12.27 4.13 19.75
C THR A 334 -11.37 2.90 19.63
N ALA A 335 -10.32 2.96 18.80
CA ALA A 335 -9.37 1.86 18.63
C ALA A 335 -8.60 1.53 19.92
N LEU A 336 -8.29 2.55 20.73
CA LEU A 336 -7.58 2.44 22.00
C LEU A 336 -8.51 2.52 23.21
N ALA A 337 -9.83 2.37 23.03
CA ALA A 337 -10.79 2.45 24.13
C ALA A 337 -10.49 1.41 25.24
N GLN A 338 -9.99 0.23 24.87
CA GLN A 338 -9.56 -0.81 25.82
C GLN A 338 -8.34 -0.39 26.67
N LEU A 339 -7.56 0.60 26.19
CA LEU A 339 -6.47 1.21 26.93
C LEU A 339 -6.92 2.41 27.76
N GLY A 340 -8.21 2.74 27.76
CA GLY A 340 -8.73 3.93 28.46
C GLY A 340 -8.53 5.22 27.68
N ALA A 341 -8.35 5.17 26.36
CA ALA A 341 -8.25 6.38 25.55
C ALA A 341 -9.60 7.13 25.44
N PRO A 342 -9.59 8.47 25.31
CA PRO A 342 -10.83 9.23 25.19
C PRO A 342 -11.50 8.99 23.84
N ALA A 343 -12.79 8.65 23.82
CA ALA A 343 -13.52 8.27 22.61
C ALA A 343 -13.53 9.34 21.49
N GLY A 344 -13.38 10.63 21.85
CA GLY A 344 -13.34 11.74 20.88
C GLY A 344 -11.96 11.99 20.24
N ALA A 345 -10.93 11.22 20.59
CA ALA A 345 -9.60 11.41 20.04
C ALA A 345 -9.50 10.85 18.61
N ALA A 346 -9.32 11.74 17.63
CA ALA A 346 -9.26 11.37 16.21
C ALA A 346 -8.13 12.11 15.49
N ILE A 347 -7.57 11.46 14.47
CA ILE A 347 -6.64 12.08 13.51
C ILE A 347 -7.13 11.86 12.09
N GLU A 348 -6.93 12.85 11.24
CA GLU A 348 -7.01 12.71 9.79
C GLU A 348 -5.64 12.28 9.27
N LEU A 349 -5.60 11.26 8.42
CA LEU A 349 -4.39 10.73 7.77
C LEU A 349 -4.56 10.81 6.27
N SER A 350 -3.48 11.17 5.58
CA SER A 350 -3.30 10.94 4.15
C SER A 350 -1.94 10.29 3.96
N PHE A 351 -1.88 9.20 3.21
CA PHE A 351 -0.64 8.48 2.90
C PHE A 351 -0.77 7.77 1.55
N GLY A 352 -0.01 8.18 0.55
CA GLY A 352 -0.12 7.60 -0.80
C GLY A 352 1.02 7.96 -1.72
N ALA A 353 1.04 7.36 -2.91
CA ALA A 353 2.12 7.53 -3.87
C ALA A 353 2.24 8.98 -4.36
N GLY A 354 3.47 9.50 -4.33
CA GLY A 354 3.78 10.85 -4.77
C GLY A 354 5.16 11.33 -4.36
N GLY A 355 5.50 12.57 -4.74
CA GLY A 355 6.76 13.24 -4.41
C GLY A 355 7.93 12.79 -5.29
N SER A 356 8.04 11.50 -5.61
CA SER A 356 9.09 10.96 -6.46
C SER A 356 8.72 9.58 -7.03
N ALA A 357 9.24 9.25 -8.21
CA ALA A 357 9.21 7.90 -8.77
C ALA A 357 10.51 7.68 -9.54
N GLU A 358 11.11 6.51 -9.37
CA GLU A 358 12.36 6.12 -10.00
C GLU A 358 12.25 4.69 -10.52
N ALA A 359 12.59 4.50 -11.79
CA ALA A 359 12.73 3.22 -12.44
C ALA A 359 14.20 3.00 -12.80
N SER A 360 14.68 1.78 -12.63
CA SER A 360 16.01 1.37 -13.07
C SER A 360 15.99 -0.13 -13.40
N PRO A 361 17.04 -0.69 -14.03
CA PRO A 361 17.10 -2.13 -14.26
C PRO A 361 17.03 -2.98 -12.97
N SER A 362 17.30 -2.40 -11.80
CA SER A 362 17.17 -3.12 -10.52
C SER A 362 15.75 -3.13 -9.95
N GLY A 363 14.82 -2.32 -10.49
CA GLY A 363 13.44 -2.25 -10.04
C GLY A 363 12.78 -0.89 -10.20
N LEU A 364 11.58 -0.77 -9.67
CA LEU A 364 10.77 0.46 -9.65
C LEU A 364 10.50 0.87 -8.21
N THR A 365 10.87 2.10 -7.84
CA THR A 365 10.61 2.68 -6.52
C THR A 365 9.68 3.90 -6.66
N ALA A 366 8.54 3.88 -5.96
CA ALA A 366 7.67 5.03 -5.81
C ALA A 366 7.80 5.62 -4.40
N GLY A 367 7.99 6.93 -4.32
CA GLY A 367 7.90 7.67 -3.06
C GLY A 367 6.46 7.73 -2.57
N LEU A 368 6.29 7.77 -1.26
CA LEU A 368 5.00 7.98 -0.62
C LEU A 368 5.02 9.34 0.08
N ARG A 369 3.96 10.11 -0.13
CA ARG A 369 3.69 11.33 0.62
C ARG A 369 2.73 11.01 1.75
N GLY A 370 2.91 11.67 2.88
CA GLY A 370 2.11 11.39 4.06
C GLY A 370 1.95 12.60 4.95
N GLY A 371 0.82 12.70 5.64
CA GLY A 371 0.54 13.74 6.61
C GLY A 371 -0.55 13.30 7.56
N ALA A 372 -0.47 13.78 8.80
CA ALA A 372 -1.52 13.56 9.79
C ALA A 372 -1.90 14.88 10.46
N LYS A 373 -3.15 14.97 10.91
CA LYS A 373 -3.70 16.18 11.54
C LYS A 373 -4.69 15.76 12.64
N GLU A 374 -4.54 16.26 13.84
CA GLU A 374 -5.54 16.09 14.91
C GLU A 374 -6.82 16.84 14.55
N LEU A 375 -7.97 16.25 14.88
CA LEU A 375 -9.26 16.91 14.65
C LEU A 375 -9.41 18.12 15.59
N VAL A 376 -9.07 17.93 16.87
CA VAL A 376 -9.06 18.93 17.94
C VAL A 376 -7.89 18.62 18.87
N VAL A 377 -7.23 19.66 19.39
CA VAL A 377 -6.23 19.48 20.45
C VAL A 377 -6.95 19.23 21.76
N ALA A 378 -6.64 18.12 22.44
CA ALA A 378 -7.31 17.73 23.67
C ALA A 378 -6.87 18.57 24.87
N ASP A 379 -7.79 18.79 25.81
CA ASP A 379 -7.54 19.58 27.02
C ASP A 379 -6.49 18.96 27.97
N CYS A 380 -6.26 17.65 27.84
CA CYS A 380 -5.29 16.92 28.66
C CYS A 380 -3.83 17.21 28.29
N VAL A 381 -3.58 17.91 27.17
CA VAL A 381 -2.25 18.23 26.66
C VAL A 381 -2.14 19.72 26.32
N SER A 382 -0.94 20.28 26.43
CA SER A 382 -0.70 21.65 25.96
C SER A 382 -0.57 21.67 24.43
N PRO A 383 -1.19 22.64 23.74
CA PRO A 383 -0.97 22.84 22.31
C PRO A 383 0.50 23.11 22.03
N ILE A 384 1.09 22.32 21.13
CA ILE A 384 2.48 22.46 20.71
C ILE A 384 2.50 22.68 19.20
N ASN A 385 3.30 23.64 18.73
CA ASN A 385 3.58 23.77 17.30
C ASN A 385 4.78 22.90 16.94
N ARG A 386 4.62 22.02 15.95
CA ARG A 386 5.72 21.21 15.43
C ARG A 386 6.43 21.94 14.29
N PRO A 387 7.77 22.07 14.31
CA PRO A 387 8.53 22.52 13.15
C PRO A 387 8.31 21.60 11.95
N ALA A 388 8.42 22.15 10.73
CA ALA A 388 8.38 21.36 9.52
C ALA A 388 9.52 20.32 9.53
N PRO A 389 9.24 19.04 9.22
CA PRO A 389 10.28 18.02 9.18
C PRO A 389 11.27 18.30 8.04
N PRO A 390 12.55 17.95 8.19
CA PRO A 390 13.53 18.09 7.11
C PRO A 390 13.20 17.13 5.95
N LEU A 391 13.59 17.47 4.73
CA LEU A 391 13.38 16.56 3.59
C LEU A 391 14.24 15.29 3.73
N LEU A 392 13.63 14.12 3.51
CA LEU A 392 14.34 12.84 3.44
C LEU A 392 14.56 12.41 1.99
N PRO A 393 15.73 11.81 1.67
CA PRO A 393 15.91 11.13 0.39
C PRO A 393 15.01 9.90 0.32
N LEU A 394 14.74 9.42 -0.91
CA LEU A 394 14.17 8.09 -1.09
C LEU A 394 15.12 7.04 -0.50
N PRO A 395 14.59 6.01 0.18
CA PRO A 395 15.43 4.94 0.69
C PRO A 395 15.87 4.01 -0.44
N ASP A 396 17.11 3.52 -0.32
CA ASP A 396 17.63 2.45 -1.16
C ASP A 396 17.34 1.10 -0.49
N PHE A 397 16.44 0.32 -1.08
CA PHE A 397 16.04 -0.96 -0.54
C PHE A 397 17.07 -2.08 -0.80
N GLU A 398 17.97 -1.93 -1.77
CA GLU A 398 18.95 -2.96 -2.14
C GLU A 398 20.11 -3.03 -1.17
N LEU A 399 20.54 -1.87 -0.63
CA LEU A 399 21.71 -1.80 0.26
C LEU A 399 21.49 -2.54 1.58
N ASP A 400 20.27 -2.46 2.13
CA ASP A 400 19.95 -2.91 3.48
C ASP A 400 19.02 -4.14 3.50
N ALA A 401 18.71 -4.74 2.34
CA ALA A 401 17.82 -5.90 2.25
C ALA A 401 18.31 -7.10 3.10
N PRO A 402 17.42 -7.80 3.82
CA PRO A 402 17.78 -8.99 4.59
C PRO A 402 18.05 -10.22 3.70
N GLY A 403 17.69 -10.17 2.42
CA GLY A 403 17.83 -11.23 1.43
C GLY A 403 17.13 -10.87 0.12
N PRO A 404 17.05 -11.79 -0.85
CA PRO A 404 16.26 -11.60 -2.06
C PRO A 404 14.78 -11.35 -1.70
N TYR A 405 14.14 -10.44 -2.43
CA TYR A 405 12.78 -10.00 -2.17
C TYR A 405 12.12 -9.54 -3.47
N ASP A 406 10.79 -9.59 -3.54
CA ASP A 406 10.04 -9.09 -4.69
C ASP A 406 9.51 -7.68 -4.44
N VAL A 407 8.95 -7.44 -3.25
CA VAL A 407 8.32 -6.18 -2.86
C VAL A 407 8.93 -5.65 -1.57
N GLY A 408 9.23 -4.35 -1.56
CA GLY A 408 9.64 -3.59 -0.37
C GLY A 408 8.65 -2.48 -0.07
N LEU A 409 8.26 -2.32 1.19
CA LEU A 409 7.46 -1.19 1.67
C LEU A 409 8.16 -0.56 2.86
N SER A 410 8.22 0.77 2.91
CA SER A 410 8.84 1.47 4.04
C SER A 410 8.00 2.63 4.55
N VAL A 411 8.15 2.92 5.84
CA VAL A 411 7.59 4.08 6.52
C VAL A 411 8.71 4.85 7.19
N SER A 412 8.74 6.17 6.99
CA SER A 412 9.77 7.05 7.55
C SER A 412 9.59 7.27 9.04
N ASN A 413 10.70 7.52 9.73
CA ASN A 413 10.72 7.97 11.12
C ASN A 413 9.97 9.30 11.32
N GLN A 414 9.92 10.15 10.29
CA GLN A 414 9.25 11.44 10.31
C GLN A 414 7.73 11.29 10.31
N LEU A 415 7.19 10.42 9.44
CA LEU A 415 5.76 10.14 9.42
C LEU A 415 5.32 9.46 10.71
N MET A 416 6.04 8.44 11.19
CA MET A 416 5.73 7.78 12.45
C MET A 416 5.78 8.76 13.63
N SER A 417 6.78 9.64 13.68
CA SER A 417 6.85 10.67 14.72
C SER A 417 5.77 11.75 14.58
N GLU A 418 5.32 12.05 13.35
CA GLU A 418 4.16 12.93 13.11
C GLU A 418 2.89 12.27 13.62
N LEU A 419 2.67 10.99 13.34
CA LEU A 419 1.51 10.25 13.84
C LEU A 419 1.48 10.23 15.37
N LEU A 420 2.60 9.96 16.03
CA LEU A 420 2.69 9.99 17.50
C LEU A 420 2.45 11.39 18.08
N PHE A 421 2.98 12.42 17.41
CA PHE A 421 2.71 13.81 17.77
C PHE A 421 1.22 14.15 17.69
N ARG A 422 0.57 13.81 16.57
CA ARG A 422 -0.85 14.08 16.32
C ARG A 422 -1.76 13.26 17.24
N ALA A 423 -1.39 12.01 17.53
CA ALA A 423 -2.08 11.17 18.49
C ALA A 423 -1.97 11.72 19.94
N GLN A 424 -0.82 12.31 20.29
CA GLN A 424 -0.67 12.97 21.58
C GLN A 424 -1.52 14.25 21.64
N GLN A 425 -1.44 15.11 20.63
CA GLN A 425 -2.20 16.36 20.57
C GLN A 425 -3.72 16.09 20.54
N SER A 426 -4.19 15.02 19.90
CA SER A 426 -5.60 14.63 19.91
C SER A 426 -6.10 14.05 21.24
N GLY A 427 -5.20 13.84 22.22
CA GLY A 427 -5.51 13.22 23.50
C GLY A 427 -5.62 11.69 23.46
N ALA A 428 -5.36 11.05 22.32
CA ALA A 428 -5.44 9.58 22.19
C ALA A 428 -4.46 8.84 23.11
N LEU A 429 -3.40 9.52 23.56
CA LEU A 429 -2.41 8.99 24.49
C LEU A 429 -2.65 9.40 25.96
N CYS A 430 -3.73 10.12 26.26
CA CYS A 430 -4.18 10.41 27.62
C CYS A 430 -5.04 9.25 28.13
N LEU A 431 -4.40 8.22 28.68
CA LEU A 431 -5.05 6.96 29.02
C LEU A 431 -5.56 6.97 30.46
N GLU A 432 -6.78 6.49 30.69
CA GLU A 432 -7.36 6.32 32.04
C GLU A 432 -7.68 4.85 32.30
N LEU A 433 -6.93 4.24 33.21
CA LEU A 433 -7.07 2.84 33.57
C LEU A 433 -7.68 2.70 34.96
N GLY A 434 -8.84 2.05 35.05
CA GLY A 434 -9.49 1.69 36.32
C GLY A 434 -9.70 0.19 36.45
N THR A 435 -10.43 -0.21 37.49
CA THR A 435 -10.87 -1.60 37.71
C THR A 435 -11.70 -2.17 36.54
N GLU A 436 -12.36 -1.29 35.79
CA GLU A 436 -13.12 -1.57 34.57
C GLU A 436 -12.25 -2.01 33.39
N THR A 437 -11.03 -1.48 33.29
CA THR A 437 -10.06 -1.80 32.22
C THR A 437 -9.02 -2.82 32.66
N ALA A 438 -8.74 -2.89 33.96
CA ALA A 438 -7.77 -3.78 34.56
C ALA A 438 -8.28 -4.23 35.93
N ALA A 439 -8.98 -5.37 35.98
CA ALA A 439 -9.59 -5.92 37.19
C ALA A 439 -8.60 -6.15 38.37
N GLN A 440 -7.30 -6.11 38.10
CA GLN A 440 -6.22 -6.28 39.08
C GLN A 440 -5.79 -4.96 39.77
N LEU A 441 -6.32 -3.79 39.36
CA LEU A 441 -5.98 -2.49 39.97
C LEU A 441 -6.73 -2.29 41.29
N SER A 442 -6.19 -2.86 42.38
CA SER A 442 -6.72 -2.72 43.73
C SER A 442 -5.63 -2.33 44.74
N SER A 443 -6.03 -1.73 45.86
CA SER A 443 -5.07 -1.34 46.90
C SER A 443 -4.30 -2.53 47.48
N GLU A 444 -4.92 -3.70 47.53
CA GLU A 444 -4.30 -4.94 48.04
C GLU A 444 -3.05 -5.36 47.24
N LEU A 445 -3.06 -5.14 45.91
CA LEU A 445 -1.90 -5.43 45.06
C LEU A 445 -0.67 -4.61 45.45
N LEU A 446 -0.88 -3.35 45.82
CA LEU A 446 0.19 -2.42 46.19
C LEU A 446 0.47 -2.40 47.69
N ALA A 447 -0.42 -2.93 48.52
CA ALA A 447 -0.31 -2.92 49.98
C ALA A 447 0.96 -3.60 50.51
N THR A 448 1.49 -4.59 49.78
CA THR A 448 2.77 -5.25 50.12
C THR A 448 3.98 -4.35 49.91
N LEU A 449 3.89 -3.39 48.98
CA LEU A 449 4.96 -2.46 48.60
C LEU A 449 4.77 -1.07 49.22
N LEU A 450 3.53 -0.70 49.56
CA LEU A 450 3.13 0.56 50.17
C LEU A 450 2.33 0.30 51.47
N PRO A 451 2.98 -0.03 52.60
CA PRO A 451 2.27 -0.31 53.85
C PRO A 451 1.36 0.81 54.33
N SER A 452 1.70 2.08 54.06
CA SER A 452 0.89 3.24 54.44
C SER A 452 -0.46 3.29 53.72
N LEU A 453 -0.56 2.65 52.55
CA LEU A 453 -1.81 2.56 51.80
C LEU A 453 -2.90 1.87 52.63
N ASN A 454 -2.55 0.84 53.41
CA ASN A 454 -3.51 0.17 54.30
C ASN A 454 -4.06 1.10 55.39
N LEU A 455 -3.30 2.11 55.82
CA LEU A 455 -3.78 3.09 56.79
C LEU A 455 -4.74 4.08 56.11
N VAL A 456 -4.39 4.56 54.91
CA VAL A 456 -5.19 5.49 54.11
C VAL A 456 -6.52 4.85 53.67
N THR A 457 -6.53 3.54 53.44
CA THR A 457 -7.73 2.80 53.02
C THR A 457 -8.47 2.14 54.19
N GLU A 458 -8.11 2.42 55.43
CA GLU A 458 -8.70 1.80 56.65
C GLU A 458 -8.68 0.26 56.64
N ASN A 459 -7.63 -0.32 56.07
CA ASN A 459 -7.45 -1.75 55.81
C ASN A 459 -8.52 -2.35 54.88
N GLN A 460 -9.23 -1.52 54.13
CA GLN A 460 -10.15 -1.97 53.10
C GLN A 460 -9.43 -2.09 51.75
N ASN A 461 -9.85 -3.08 50.98
CA ASN A 461 -9.45 -3.22 49.59
C ASN A 461 -10.29 -2.25 48.74
N VAL A 462 -9.64 -1.21 48.20
CA VAL A 462 -10.31 -0.17 47.42
C VAL A 462 -9.86 -0.18 45.96
N PRO A 463 -10.75 0.19 45.02
CA PRO A 463 -10.39 0.38 43.62
C PRO A 463 -9.28 1.42 43.44
N LEU A 464 -8.33 1.13 42.56
CA LEU A 464 -7.34 2.09 42.11
C LEU A 464 -7.65 2.54 40.68
N ARG A 465 -7.18 3.75 40.35
CA ARG A 465 -7.20 4.31 39.01
C ARG A 465 -5.85 4.91 38.67
N VAL A 466 -5.37 4.67 37.46
CA VAL A 466 -4.10 5.17 36.95
C VAL A 466 -4.37 6.00 35.70
N VAL A 467 -3.98 7.27 35.73
CA VAL A 467 -4.09 8.18 34.59
C VAL A 467 -2.70 8.39 34.01
N ILE A 468 -2.50 8.01 32.74
CA ILE A 468 -1.22 8.10 32.02
C ILE A 468 -1.29 9.28 31.06
N ARG A 469 -0.37 10.24 31.19
CA ARG A 469 -0.34 11.48 30.39
C ARG A 469 1.06 11.74 29.85
N PRO A 470 1.27 11.78 28.53
CA PRO A 470 2.54 12.20 27.94
C PRO A 470 2.66 13.73 27.95
N VAL A 471 3.60 14.26 28.74
CA VAL A 471 3.91 15.70 28.80
C VAL A 471 4.55 16.17 27.49
N THR A 472 5.40 15.34 26.89
CA THR A 472 6.00 15.61 25.58
C THR A 472 5.51 14.60 24.54
N PRO A 473 5.41 15.01 23.26
CA PRO A 473 5.12 14.10 22.17
C PRO A 473 6.11 12.92 22.11
N PRO A 474 5.64 11.67 22.01
CA PRO A 474 6.53 10.54 21.88
C PRO A 474 7.29 10.59 20.55
N THR A 475 8.50 10.04 20.54
CA THR A 475 9.33 9.94 19.33
C THR A 475 9.61 8.49 18.98
N VAL A 476 9.85 8.23 17.69
CA VAL A 476 10.34 6.93 17.24
C VAL A 476 11.76 7.06 16.72
N VAL A 477 12.60 6.09 17.06
CA VAL A 477 13.92 5.91 16.46
C VAL A 477 13.91 4.57 15.74
N VAL A 478 14.32 4.55 14.47
CA VAL A 478 14.46 3.32 13.71
C VAL A 478 15.88 2.79 13.87
N GLY A 479 15.99 1.57 14.38
CA GLY A 479 17.23 0.80 14.44
C GLY A 479 17.33 -0.19 13.29
N GLU A 480 18.41 -0.96 13.27
CA GLU A 480 18.67 -1.91 12.18
C GLU A 480 17.65 -3.07 12.14
N GLY A 481 17.10 -3.47 13.30
CA GLY A 481 16.20 -4.61 13.41
C GLY A 481 16.92 -5.95 13.55
N THR A 482 18.15 -5.96 14.06
CA THR A 482 19.01 -7.16 14.16
C THR A 482 18.92 -7.84 15.53
N VAL A 483 19.07 -9.16 15.51
CA VAL A 483 19.23 -10.02 16.70
C VAL A 483 20.61 -10.67 16.68
N ASP A 484 21.17 -10.98 17.85
CA ASP A 484 22.42 -11.74 17.96
C ASP A 484 22.20 -13.23 17.65
N GLY A 485 23.30 -14.01 17.65
CA GLY A 485 23.26 -15.45 17.42
C GLY A 485 22.48 -16.25 18.49
N ALA A 486 22.14 -15.62 19.62
CA ALA A 486 21.27 -16.19 20.66
C ALA A 486 19.81 -15.67 20.54
N GLY A 487 19.49 -14.88 19.51
CA GLY A 487 18.17 -14.30 19.26
C GLY A 487 17.87 -13.02 20.04
N LYS A 488 18.78 -12.56 20.90
CA LYS A 488 18.58 -11.31 21.65
C LYS A 488 18.71 -10.11 20.70
N PRO A 489 17.76 -9.17 20.69
CA PRO A 489 17.84 -7.98 19.83
C PRO A 489 19.12 -7.19 20.16
N LEU A 490 19.99 -7.07 19.15
CA LEU A 490 21.17 -6.22 19.17
C LEU A 490 20.74 -4.77 18.96
N ASP A 491 19.90 -4.55 17.96
CA ASP A 491 19.25 -3.25 17.74
C ASP A 491 17.78 -3.46 17.33
N PRO A 492 16.79 -3.09 18.16
CA PRO A 492 15.37 -3.22 17.82
C PRO A 492 15.02 -2.39 16.58
N LEU A 493 14.04 -2.87 15.81
CA LEU A 493 13.59 -2.18 14.59
C LEU A 493 13.05 -0.79 14.92
N LEU A 494 12.21 -0.69 15.95
CA LEU A 494 11.65 0.58 16.42
C LEU A 494 11.96 0.77 17.90
N ARG A 495 12.30 1.98 18.30
CA ARG A 495 12.41 2.37 19.70
C ARG A 495 11.49 3.56 19.93
N LEU A 496 10.38 3.31 20.60
CA LEU A 496 9.44 4.35 21.00
C LEU A 496 9.92 4.98 22.30
N LYS A 497 10.02 6.30 22.34
CA LYS A 497 10.51 7.06 23.48
C LYS A 497 9.48 8.09 23.93
N TRP A 498 9.11 8.02 25.20
CA TRP A 498 8.36 9.05 25.92
C TRP A 498 9.29 9.71 26.92
N THR A 499 9.37 11.04 26.88
CA THR A 499 10.14 11.82 27.85
C THR A 499 9.17 12.53 28.79
N GLY A 500 9.36 12.34 30.10
CA GLY A 500 8.48 12.91 31.12
C GLY A 500 7.04 12.39 31.04
N LEU A 501 6.85 11.07 30.85
CA LEU A 501 5.55 10.44 31.00
C LEU A 501 5.09 10.57 32.45
N GLU A 502 3.89 11.13 32.67
CA GLU A 502 3.30 11.24 34.00
C GLU A 502 2.25 10.14 34.21
N LEU A 503 2.31 9.50 35.38
CA LEU A 503 1.33 8.52 35.87
C LEU A 503 0.76 9.03 37.18
N ASP A 504 -0.50 9.40 37.18
CA ASP A 504 -1.23 9.80 38.38
C ASP A 504 -1.99 8.60 38.93
N ILE A 505 -1.75 8.26 40.19
CA ILE A 505 -2.36 7.12 40.86
C ILE A 505 -3.41 7.64 41.83
N TYR A 506 -4.63 7.16 41.69
CA TYR A 506 -5.77 7.51 42.53
C TYR A 506 -6.28 6.27 43.27
N ALA A 507 -6.75 6.46 44.49
CA ALA A 507 -7.56 5.48 45.21
C ALA A 507 -8.96 6.03 45.45
N LEU A 508 -9.95 5.15 45.41
CA LEU A 508 -11.30 5.50 45.82
C LEU A 508 -11.36 5.57 47.35
N LEU A 509 -11.42 6.79 47.89
CA LEU A 509 -11.54 7.09 49.31
C LEU A 509 -12.84 7.86 49.54
N GLU A 510 -13.68 7.41 50.47
CA GLU A 510 -14.95 8.09 50.82
C GLU A 510 -15.78 8.48 49.57
N ASP A 511 -15.98 7.54 48.64
CA ASP A 511 -16.71 7.71 47.37
C ASP A 511 -16.09 8.72 46.38
N ARG A 512 -14.81 9.10 46.55
CA ARG A 512 -14.09 9.99 45.63
C ARG A 512 -12.70 9.48 45.31
N TYR A 513 -12.29 9.61 44.05
CA TYR A 513 -10.91 9.33 43.67
C TYR A 513 -9.98 10.44 44.19
N ALA A 514 -9.16 10.09 45.17
CA ALA A 514 -8.13 10.96 45.72
C ALA A 514 -6.76 10.54 45.15
N ARG A 515 -5.97 11.52 44.70
CA ARG A 515 -4.64 11.26 44.15
C ARG A 515 -3.68 10.88 45.26
N LEU A 516 -3.12 9.67 45.19
CA LEU A 516 -2.12 9.17 46.11
C LEU A 516 -0.73 9.72 45.80
N LEU A 517 -0.34 9.69 44.52
CA LEU A 517 0.94 10.20 44.04
C LEU A 517 0.92 10.43 42.52
N THR A 518 1.92 11.18 42.04
CA THR A 518 2.26 11.33 40.63
C THR A 518 3.67 10.81 40.40
N VAL A 519 3.85 9.93 39.42
CA VAL A 519 5.16 9.47 38.94
C VAL A 519 5.46 10.13 37.62
N SER A 520 6.63 10.75 37.48
CA SER A 520 7.18 11.20 36.20
C SER A 520 8.34 10.29 35.83
N ALA A 521 8.37 9.73 34.62
CA ALA A 521 9.48 8.90 34.16
C ALA A 521 9.69 8.99 32.65
N ASP A 522 10.89 8.63 32.20
CA ASP A 522 11.17 8.42 30.78
C ASP A 522 10.97 6.95 30.45
N LEU A 523 10.19 6.67 29.41
CA LEU A 523 9.90 5.32 28.94
C LEU A 523 10.49 5.12 27.54
N SER A 524 11.28 4.06 27.37
CA SER A 524 11.86 3.65 26.09
C SER A 524 11.48 2.19 25.81
N LEU A 525 10.54 1.99 24.89
CA LEU A 525 10.07 0.66 24.49
C LEU A 525 10.80 0.20 23.22
N PRO A 526 11.63 -0.86 23.31
CA PRO A 526 12.21 -1.49 22.13
C PRO A 526 11.21 -2.45 21.50
N LEU A 527 10.81 -2.18 20.25
CA LEU A 527 9.90 -3.00 19.47
C LEU A 527 10.65 -3.64 18.30
N GLY A 528 10.48 -4.95 18.16
CA GLY A 528 10.80 -5.70 16.95
C GLY A 528 9.52 -6.18 16.28
N VAL A 529 9.69 -6.90 15.17
CA VAL A 529 8.61 -7.61 14.51
C VAL A 529 9.04 -9.04 14.26
N THR A 530 8.10 -9.95 14.36
CA THR A 530 8.22 -11.35 13.96
C THR A 530 7.12 -11.65 12.97
N ASN A 531 7.32 -12.62 12.09
CA ASN A 531 6.30 -13.08 11.17
C ASN A 531 6.06 -14.59 11.34
N ASP A 532 4.95 -15.07 10.78
CA ASP A 532 4.58 -16.49 10.74
C ASP A 532 5.14 -17.23 9.51
N GLY A 533 6.08 -16.60 8.79
CA GLY A 533 6.56 -17.05 7.48
C GLY A 533 5.61 -16.75 6.32
N CYS A 534 4.48 -16.08 6.58
CA CYS A 534 3.46 -15.75 5.58
C CYS A 534 3.10 -14.26 5.66
N SER A 535 1.83 -13.92 5.90
CA SER A 535 1.33 -12.54 5.85
C SER A 535 1.08 -11.95 7.23
N THR A 536 1.29 -12.68 8.33
CA THR A 536 1.00 -12.15 9.67
C THR A 536 2.26 -11.53 10.27
N VAL A 537 2.18 -10.24 10.58
CA VAL A 537 3.20 -9.53 11.37
C VAL A 537 2.77 -9.49 12.82
N THR A 538 3.66 -9.89 13.72
CA THR A 538 3.47 -9.83 15.16
C THR A 538 4.51 -8.90 15.78
N PRO A 539 4.10 -7.76 16.36
CA PRO A 539 4.98 -6.94 17.18
C PRO A 539 5.53 -7.75 18.35
N VAL A 540 6.82 -7.58 18.64
CA VAL A 540 7.48 -8.18 19.80
C VAL A 540 8.24 -7.12 20.58
N VAL A 541 8.35 -7.31 21.88
CA VAL A 541 9.08 -6.39 22.74
C VAL A 541 10.47 -6.96 23.04
N GLY A 542 11.46 -6.07 22.97
CA GLY A 542 12.83 -6.37 23.37
C GLY A 542 12.97 -6.42 24.90
N SER A 543 14.21 -6.33 25.39
CA SER A 543 14.44 -6.27 26.83
C SER A 543 13.85 -4.98 27.43
N LEU A 544 13.02 -5.14 28.47
CA LEU A 544 12.52 -4.02 29.27
C LEU A 544 13.50 -3.57 30.37
N THR A 545 14.68 -4.19 30.44
CA THR A 545 15.72 -3.81 31.41
C THR A 545 16.19 -2.40 31.12
N GLY A 546 15.91 -1.46 32.03
CA GLY A 546 16.21 -0.04 31.82
C GLY A 546 15.26 0.66 30.85
N ALA A 547 14.13 0.06 30.49
CA ALA A 547 13.09 0.74 29.69
C ALA A 547 12.54 1.98 30.40
N VAL A 548 12.61 2.01 31.74
CA VAL A 548 12.16 3.13 32.57
C VAL A 548 13.37 3.80 33.19
N THR A 549 13.53 5.09 32.97
CA THR A 549 14.64 5.90 33.50
C THR A 549 14.13 7.24 34.03
N ASN A 550 14.98 8.01 34.70
CA ASN A 550 14.67 9.36 35.19
C ASN A 550 13.38 9.44 36.04
N VAL A 551 13.11 8.39 36.82
CA VAL A 551 11.90 8.30 37.64
C VAL A 551 11.91 9.35 38.74
N ASN A 552 10.84 10.12 38.87
CA ASN A 552 10.64 11.09 39.93
C ASN A 552 9.23 10.97 40.49
N VAL A 553 9.09 11.14 41.80
CA VAL A 553 7.79 11.07 42.48
C VAL A 553 7.42 12.45 43.00
N LYS A 554 6.17 12.85 42.79
CA LYS A 554 5.58 14.12 43.22
C LYS A 554 4.22 13.84 43.87
N ASN A 555 3.69 14.82 44.59
CA ASN A 555 2.31 14.79 45.11
C ASN A 555 1.98 13.56 45.95
N SER A 556 2.96 13.06 46.72
CA SER A 556 2.86 11.84 47.53
C SER A 556 2.52 12.13 49.00
N GLU A 557 1.89 13.26 49.31
CA GLU A 557 1.67 13.72 50.69
C GLU A 557 0.71 12.84 51.49
N LEU A 558 -0.08 11.99 50.81
CA LEU A 558 -0.96 11.00 51.45
C LEU A 558 -0.24 9.71 51.86
N LEU A 559 1.00 9.49 51.39
CA LEU A 559 1.77 8.27 51.65
C LEU A 559 2.92 8.55 52.60
N ALA A 560 3.23 7.58 53.47
CA ALA A 560 4.30 7.71 54.46
C ALA A 560 5.66 7.19 53.96
N GLU A 561 5.70 6.51 52.82
CA GLU A 561 6.93 5.95 52.24
C GLU A 561 7.89 7.04 51.73
N ASP A 562 9.20 6.78 51.87
CA ASP A 562 10.23 7.62 51.26
C ASP A 562 10.17 7.54 49.71
N THR A 563 10.48 8.65 49.06
CA THR A 563 10.54 8.76 47.59
C THR A 563 11.39 7.69 46.91
N THR A 564 12.42 7.16 47.59
CA THR A 564 13.27 6.08 47.10
C THR A 564 12.51 4.75 47.00
N VAL A 565 11.65 4.46 47.99
CA VAL A 565 10.79 3.26 47.98
C VAL A 565 9.75 3.39 46.87
N LEU A 566 9.12 4.56 46.75
CA LEU A 566 8.14 4.86 45.70
C LEU A 566 8.76 4.77 44.30
N ARG A 567 10.01 5.24 44.13
CA ARG A 567 10.75 5.14 42.86
C ARG A 567 10.98 3.68 42.44
N ASN A 568 11.24 2.79 43.39
CA ASN A 568 11.47 1.36 43.11
C ASN A 568 10.19 0.60 42.73
N LEU A 569 9.01 1.16 43.02
CA LEU A 569 7.70 0.60 42.67
C LEU A 569 7.33 0.83 41.20
N VAL A 570 7.82 1.92 40.60
CA VAL A 570 7.41 2.39 39.27
C VAL A 570 7.57 1.34 38.16
N PRO A 571 8.68 0.59 38.06
CA PRO A 571 8.81 -0.45 37.03
C PRO A 571 7.71 -1.52 37.14
N SER A 572 7.29 -1.89 38.35
CA SER A 572 6.22 -2.88 38.56
C SER A 572 4.85 -2.32 38.18
N LEU A 573 4.56 -1.05 38.47
CA LEU A 573 3.31 -0.39 38.07
C LEU A 573 3.15 -0.34 36.55
N LEU A 574 4.24 -0.07 35.82
CA LEU A 574 4.23 -0.05 34.36
C LEU A 574 3.98 -1.44 33.74
N THR A 575 4.31 -2.53 34.43
CA THR A 575 3.96 -3.88 33.95
C THR A 575 2.49 -4.25 34.14
N LEU A 576 1.72 -3.49 34.94
CA LEU A 576 0.28 -3.75 35.13
C LEU A 576 -0.54 -3.39 33.89
N VAL A 577 -0.04 -2.46 33.08
CA VAL A 577 -0.72 -1.97 31.87
C VAL A 577 -0.27 -2.71 30.62
N GLU A 578 0.71 -3.60 30.76
CA GLU A 578 1.30 -4.36 29.65
C GLU A 578 0.30 -5.28 28.94
N PRO A 579 -0.62 -6.00 29.60
CA PRO A 579 -1.60 -6.84 28.91
C PRO A 579 -2.51 -6.03 27.98
N GLN A 580 -2.94 -4.85 28.45
CA GLN A 580 -3.73 -3.93 27.66
C GLN A 580 -2.90 -3.47 26.46
N LEU A 581 -1.65 -3.05 26.67
CA LEU A 581 -0.74 -2.68 25.59
C LEU A 581 -0.49 -3.84 24.61
N ALA A 582 -0.37 -5.08 25.09
CA ALA A 582 -0.20 -6.29 24.29
C ALA A 582 -1.42 -6.55 23.39
N ASN A 583 -2.62 -6.36 23.93
CA ASN A 583 -3.86 -6.43 23.16
C ASN A 583 -3.95 -5.30 22.12
N GLY A 584 -3.48 -4.10 22.45
CA GLY A 584 -3.43 -2.96 21.53
C GLY A 584 -2.40 -3.14 20.39
N LEU A 585 -1.30 -3.86 20.65
CA LEU A 585 -0.25 -4.18 19.68
C LEU A 585 -0.41 -5.60 19.09
N ALA A 586 -1.66 -6.05 18.94
CA ALA A 586 -1.96 -7.37 18.40
C ALA A 586 -1.36 -7.59 17.00
N SER A 587 -1.15 -8.87 16.65
CA SER A 587 -0.73 -9.26 15.32
C SER A 587 -1.70 -8.74 14.26
N PHE A 588 -1.17 -8.31 13.11
CA PHE A 588 -1.97 -7.88 11.97
C PHE A 588 -1.58 -8.67 10.73
N THR A 589 -2.56 -8.92 9.87
CA THR A 589 -2.36 -9.60 8.59
C THR A 589 -2.15 -8.56 7.50
N VAL A 590 -1.06 -8.67 6.76
CA VAL A 590 -0.82 -7.89 5.55
C VAL A 590 -1.81 -8.39 4.49
N PRO A 591 -2.61 -7.50 3.87
CA PRO A 591 -3.63 -7.91 2.92
C PRO A 591 -3.03 -8.57 1.68
N GLU A 592 -3.83 -9.39 0.99
CA GLU A 592 -3.48 -9.93 -0.34
C GLU A 592 -3.54 -8.82 -1.40
N PHE A 593 -2.76 -8.97 -2.47
CA PHE A 593 -2.65 -7.98 -3.56
C PHE A 593 -3.12 -8.58 -4.88
N GLN A 594 -4.37 -8.34 -5.27
CA GLN A 594 -4.90 -8.68 -6.60
C GLN A 594 -4.66 -10.15 -7.01
N GLY A 595 -4.86 -11.08 -6.06
CA GLY A 595 -4.62 -12.53 -6.25
C GLY A 595 -3.25 -13.02 -5.78
N PHE A 596 -2.33 -12.11 -5.42
CA PHE A 596 -1.00 -12.45 -4.90
C PHE A 596 -1.02 -12.48 -3.39
N GLN A 597 -0.60 -13.61 -2.84
CA GLN A 597 -0.28 -13.69 -1.42
C GLN A 597 1.14 -13.17 -1.19
N LEU A 598 1.35 -12.49 -0.07
CA LEU A 598 2.69 -12.11 0.35
C LEU A 598 3.28 -13.15 1.28
N GLN A 599 4.53 -13.50 0.99
CA GLN A 599 5.40 -14.21 1.91
C GLN A 599 6.41 -13.24 2.49
N LEU A 600 6.27 -12.89 3.77
CA LEU A 600 7.18 -11.96 4.44
C LEU A 600 8.59 -12.53 4.55
N VAL A 601 9.56 -11.82 3.97
CA VAL A 601 11.00 -12.12 4.05
C VAL A 601 11.56 -11.60 5.38
N GLY A 602 11.16 -10.39 5.79
CA GLY A 602 11.63 -9.79 7.02
C GLY A 602 11.39 -8.28 7.11
N ALA A 603 12.00 -7.68 8.12
CA ALA A 603 11.94 -6.24 8.35
C ALA A 603 13.32 -5.69 8.72
N ARG A 604 13.63 -4.46 8.29
CA ARG A 604 14.94 -3.82 8.51
C ARG A 604 14.79 -2.30 8.60
N GLY A 605 15.68 -1.64 9.35
CA GLY A 605 15.93 -0.21 9.18
C GLY A 605 16.71 0.05 7.89
N ILE A 606 16.29 1.04 7.10
CA ILE A 606 16.91 1.39 5.82
C ILE A 606 17.18 2.89 5.70
N GLY A 607 18.21 3.24 4.92
CA GLY A 607 18.64 4.63 4.75
C GLY A 607 19.33 5.16 6.01
N ARG A 608 20.48 4.56 6.35
CA ARG A 608 21.28 4.91 7.54
C ARG A 608 21.63 6.40 7.58
N ILE A 609 21.41 7.03 8.74
CA ILE A 609 21.75 8.43 8.97
C ILE A 609 23.26 8.54 9.23
N ALA A 610 23.96 9.31 8.39
CA ALA A 610 25.40 9.48 8.44
C ALA A 610 25.88 9.89 9.85
N GLY A 611 26.89 9.18 10.36
CA GLY A 611 27.45 9.40 11.70
C GLY A 611 26.64 8.77 12.85
N THR A 612 25.58 8.01 12.57
CA THR A 612 24.76 7.33 13.59
C THR A 612 24.55 5.85 13.29
N ASN A 613 23.98 5.10 14.23
CA ASN A 613 23.47 3.73 14.01
C ASN A 613 21.95 3.71 13.84
N THR A 614 21.36 4.82 13.41
CA THR A 614 19.91 4.95 13.23
C THR A 614 19.57 5.14 11.76
N PHE A 615 18.33 4.80 11.41
CA PHE A 615 17.85 4.75 10.05
C PHE A 615 16.70 5.73 9.83
N ASN A 616 16.53 6.17 8.59
CA ASN A 616 15.45 7.09 8.21
C ASN A 616 14.11 6.37 8.07
N HIS A 617 14.11 5.10 7.69
CA HIS A 617 12.90 4.33 7.39
C HIS A 617 12.93 2.96 8.05
N ALA A 618 11.76 2.47 8.48
CA ALA A 618 11.54 1.05 8.78
C ALA A 618 10.88 0.41 7.56
N ALA A 619 11.41 -0.72 7.09
CA ALA A 619 10.95 -1.40 5.90
C ALA A 619 10.54 -2.85 6.16
N LEU A 620 9.53 -3.29 5.41
CA LEU A 620 9.08 -4.67 5.28
C LEU A 620 9.44 -5.17 3.88
N TYR A 621 9.89 -6.42 3.82
CA TYR A 621 10.27 -7.11 2.60
C TYR A 621 9.42 -8.37 2.44
N ALA A 622 8.95 -8.63 1.23
CA ALA A 622 8.13 -9.80 0.92
C ALA A 622 8.42 -10.37 -0.47
N ASN A 623 8.16 -11.65 -0.64
CA ASN A 623 8.03 -12.31 -1.94
C ASN A 623 6.56 -12.36 -2.36
N LEU A 624 6.34 -12.32 -3.66
CA LEU A 624 5.05 -12.55 -4.28
C LEU A 624 4.88 -14.05 -4.51
N LEU A 625 3.84 -14.63 -3.96
CA LEU A 625 3.47 -16.02 -4.25
C LEU A 625 2.57 -16.06 -5.48
N ALA A 626 2.78 -17.07 -6.33
CA ALA A 626 2.03 -17.24 -7.56
C ALA A 626 0.53 -17.43 -7.30
N ASP A 627 -0.29 -17.14 -8.31
CA ASP A 627 -1.74 -17.34 -8.23
C ASP A 627 -2.06 -18.83 -7.93
N GLY A 628 -2.83 -19.05 -6.86
CA GLY A 628 -3.17 -20.40 -6.35
C GLY A 628 -2.11 -21.05 -5.45
N GLU A 629 -0.94 -20.44 -5.27
CA GLU A 629 0.01 -20.87 -4.25
C GLU A 629 -0.44 -20.35 -2.87
N VAL A 630 -0.61 -21.28 -1.92
CA VAL A 630 -1.08 -20.94 -0.57
C VAL A 630 0.11 -20.87 0.36
N CYS A 631 0.36 -19.69 0.92
CA CYS A 631 1.27 -19.59 2.06
C CYS A 631 0.65 -20.31 3.25
N THR A 632 1.26 -21.41 3.68
CA THR A 632 0.80 -22.14 4.86
C THR A 632 1.59 -21.67 6.07
N PRO A 633 0.99 -20.90 6.99
CA PRO A 633 1.70 -20.45 8.18
C PRO A 633 2.05 -21.65 9.06
N ALA A 634 3.13 -21.52 9.84
CA ALA A 634 3.44 -22.52 10.87
C ALA A 634 2.25 -22.65 11.83
N MET A 635 1.54 -23.79 11.78
CA MET A 635 0.32 -23.98 12.54
C MET A 635 0.59 -23.88 14.04
N LYS A 636 -0.22 -23.09 14.75
CA LYS A 636 -0.16 -23.06 16.22
C LYS A 636 -0.63 -24.40 16.78
N ARG A 637 0.29 -25.24 17.28
CA ARG A 637 -0.07 -26.49 17.97
C ARG A 637 -0.03 -26.26 19.47
N ALA A 638 -1.08 -26.68 20.17
CA ALA A 638 -1.00 -26.80 21.62
C ALA A 638 0.00 -27.92 21.93
N ALA A 639 1.17 -27.56 22.44
CA ALA A 639 2.21 -28.52 22.80
C ALA A 639 2.23 -28.66 24.33
N SER A 640 2.06 -29.89 24.81
CA SER A 640 2.07 -30.16 26.26
C SER A 640 3.49 -30.42 26.80
N ASP A 641 4.52 -30.37 25.96
CA ASP A 641 5.85 -30.93 26.24
C ASP A 641 7.02 -29.97 25.90
N LEU A 642 6.74 -28.68 25.69
CA LEU A 642 7.78 -27.65 25.52
C LEU A 642 8.53 -27.40 26.82
N ILE A 643 7.79 -27.32 27.94
CA ILE A 643 8.30 -27.01 29.28
C ILE A 643 8.28 -28.30 30.11
N ARG A 644 9.45 -28.66 30.66
CA ARG A 644 9.66 -29.83 31.52
C ARG A 644 9.61 -29.49 33.02
N GLY A 645 9.93 -28.26 33.36
CA GLY A 645 9.96 -27.76 34.73
C GLY A 645 9.96 -26.23 34.76
N ALA A 646 9.44 -25.66 35.84
CA ALA A 646 9.41 -24.22 36.07
C ALA A 646 9.64 -23.91 37.55
N SER A 647 10.47 -22.91 37.82
CA SER A 647 10.67 -22.36 39.16
C SER A 647 10.71 -20.83 39.10
N LYS A 648 10.35 -20.17 40.21
CA LYS A 648 10.41 -18.72 40.37
C LYS A 648 11.21 -18.37 41.62
N GLN A 649 12.11 -17.41 41.50
CA GLN A 649 12.88 -16.88 42.61
C GLN A 649 12.94 -15.34 42.47
N GLY A 650 12.13 -14.64 43.26
CA GLY A 650 12.01 -13.18 43.16
C GLY A 650 11.47 -12.74 41.80
N ASP A 651 12.27 -12.00 41.04
CA ASP A 651 11.94 -11.48 39.70
C ASP A 651 12.42 -12.34 38.54
N LEU A 652 13.00 -13.50 38.84
CA LEU A 652 13.51 -14.46 37.87
C LEU A 652 12.63 -15.71 37.87
N ALA A 653 12.14 -16.11 36.69
CA ALA A 653 11.61 -17.44 36.46
C ALA A 653 12.61 -18.24 35.61
N GLN A 654 12.81 -19.51 35.95
CA GLN A 654 13.63 -20.45 35.18
C GLN A 654 12.73 -21.54 34.63
N LEU A 655 12.79 -21.76 33.31
CA LEU A 655 12.05 -22.81 32.63
C LEU A 655 13.02 -23.81 32.01
N GLU A 656 12.79 -25.10 32.26
CA GLU A 656 13.45 -26.19 31.54
C GLU A 656 12.71 -26.45 30.24
N VAL A 657 13.37 -26.22 29.11
CA VAL A 657 12.82 -26.32 27.76
C VAL A 657 13.58 -27.36 26.91
N ARG A 658 13.01 -27.77 25.78
CA ARG A 658 13.69 -28.68 24.85
C ARG A 658 14.89 -28.00 24.20
N SER A 659 15.94 -28.79 23.95
CA SER A 659 17.15 -28.29 23.32
C SER A 659 17.04 -28.12 21.80
N GLY A 660 17.91 -27.24 21.27
CA GLY A 660 18.01 -26.97 19.84
C GLY A 660 16.88 -26.15 19.24
N ARG A 661 16.13 -25.40 20.06
CA ARG A 661 15.00 -24.55 19.61
C ARG A 661 15.12 -23.14 20.18
N GLN A 662 14.56 -22.17 19.46
CA GLN A 662 14.33 -20.82 19.96
C GLN A 662 12.97 -20.74 20.65
N TYR A 663 12.88 -19.85 21.64
CA TYR A 663 11.67 -19.64 22.42
C TYR A 663 11.33 -18.16 22.54
N SER A 664 10.05 -17.84 22.47
CA SER A 664 9.49 -16.53 22.80
C SER A 664 8.52 -16.74 23.94
N TRP A 665 8.49 -15.81 24.91
CA TRP A 665 7.68 -15.94 26.11
C TRP A 665 6.93 -14.65 26.43
N ARG A 666 5.86 -14.75 27.21
CA ARG A 666 5.15 -13.59 27.78
C ARG A 666 4.61 -13.94 29.16
N VAL A 667 4.46 -12.93 30.01
CA VAL A 667 3.93 -13.07 31.38
C VAL A 667 2.56 -12.44 31.46
N ASP A 668 1.58 -13.17 32.00
CA ASP A 668 0.22 -12.71 32.32
C ASP A 668 -0.45 -11.97 31.15
N ASP A 669 -0.44 -12.61 29.96
CA ASP A 669 -0.99 -12.10 28.70
C ASP A 669 -0.34 -10.78 28.20
N GLY A 670 0.87 -10.45 28.69
CA GLY A 670 1.69 -9.34 28.22
C GLY A 670 2.27 -9.51 26.81
N LEU A 671 3.28 -8.71 26.50
CA LEU A 671 3.89 -8.70 25.17
C LEU A 671 4.82 -9.91 24.99
N TRP A 672 4.84 -10.45 23.78
CA TRP A 672 5.80 -11.50 23.44
C TRP A 672 7.22 -10.93 23.46
N SER A 673 8.12 -11.65 24.13
CA SER A 673 9.54 -11.44 24.01
C SER A 673 10.00 -11.73 22.59
N VAL A 674 11.11 -11.10 22.21
CA VAL A 674 11.96 -11.62 21.13
C VAL A 674 12.34 -13.09 21.32
N TRP A 675 12.67 -13.76 20.21
CA TRP A 675 13.15 -15.14 20.20
C TRP A 675 14.48 -15.27 20.96
N GLN A 676 14.62 -16.26 21.82
CA GLN A 676 15.83 -16.48 22.62
C GLN A 676 16.24 -17.95 22.56
N GLN A 677 17.54 -18.18 22.49
CA GLN A 677 18.14 -19.49 22.67
C GLN A 677 18.29 -19.79 24.18
N PRO A 678 18.08 -21.04 24.63
CA PRO A 678 18.34 -21.43 26.01
C PRO A 678 19.84 -21.33 26.35
N VAL A 679 20.17 -20.82 27.55
CA VAL A 679 21.55 -20.46 27.97
C VAL A 679 22.52 -21.64 27.90
N ASP A 680 22.07 -22.84 28.30
CA ASP A 680 22.84 -24.09 28.23
C ASP A 680 22.19 -25.11 27.29
N GLY A 681 21.43 -24.62 26.31
CA GLY A 681 20.67 -25.46 25.41
C GLY A 681 19.38 -26.06 25.99
N SER A 682 19.09 -25.98 27.29
CA SER A 682 17.81 -26.48 27.84
C SER A 682 17.17 -25.60 28.92
N ARG A 683 17.78 -24.46 29.27
CA ARG A 683 17.28 -23.56 30.31
C ARG A 683 17.01 -22.18 29.77
N LEU A 684 15.77 -21.72 29.92
CA LEU A 684 15.33 -20.37 29.59
C LEU A 684 15.23 -19.58 30.90
N GLU A 685 15.88 -18.42 30.95
CA GLU A 685 15.83 -17.51 32.10
C GLU A 685 14.98 -16.29 31.74
N LEU A 686 13.93 -16.03 32.53
CA LEU A 686 12.95 -15.01 32.28
C LEU A 686 13.02 -14.00 33.43
N SER A 687 13.52 -12.80 33.12
CA SER A 687 13.49 -11.67 34.05
C SER A 687 12.37 -10.74 33.65
N HIS A 688 11.39 -10.54 34.55
CA HIS A 688 10.27 -9.66 34.28
C HIS A 688 9.81 -8.95 35.57
N PRO A 689 9.67 -7.60 35.59
CA PRO A 689 9.31 -6.88 36.82
C PRO A 689 7.97 -7.31 37.43
N ARG A 690 7.03 -7.81 36.62
CA ARG A 690 5.74 -8.34 37.09
C ARG A 690 5.89 -9.56 38.00
N LEU A 691 6.93 -10.36 37.82
CA LEU A 691 7.21 -11.52 38.68
C LEU A 691 7.52 -11.11 40.13
N ARG A 692 7.88 -9.83 40.40
CA ARG A 692 8.06 -9.32 41.77
C ARG A 692 6.75 -9.16 42.53
N LEU A 693 5.63 -9.06 41.83
CA LEU A 693 4.32 -8.90 42.46
C LEU A 693 3.92 -10.23 43.13
N GLY A 694 3.18 -10.12 44.23
CA GLY A 694 2.59 -11.30 44.88
C GLY A 694 1.48 -11.90 44.02
N GLY A 695 1.31 -13.22 44.09
CA GLY A 695 0.22 -13.93 43.41
C GLY A 695 0.71 -15.00 42.44
N ARG A 696 -0.26 -15.62 41.75
CA ARG A 696 0.01 -16.60 40.69
C ARG A 696 0.22 -15.88 39.38
N HIS A 697 1.30 -16.21 38.68
CA HIS A 697 1.58 -15.72 37.33
C HIS A 697 1.43 -16.85 36.32
N PHE A 698 1.00 -16.50 35.12
CA PHE A 698 0.99 -17.37 33.96
C PHE A 698 2.10 -16.96 33.00
N ILE A 699 2.86 -17.94 32.54
CA ILE A 699 3.89 -17.76 31.53
C ILE A 699 3.47 -18.57 30.30
N ASP A 700 3.32 -17.90 29.16
CA ASP A 700 3.18 -18.56 27.87
C ASP A 700 4.55 -18.65 27.22
N VAL A 701 4.87 -19.81 26.66
CA VAL A 701 6.07 -20.04 25.87
C VAL A 701 5.66 -20.56 24.51
N ARG A 702 6.28 -20.05 23.46
CA ARG A 702 6.08 -20.49 22.08
C ARG A 702 7.38 -20.77 21.35
N THR A 703 7.30 -21.57 20.28
CA THR A 703 8.40 -21.82 19.33
C THR A 703 8.09 -21.22 17.95
N PRO A 704 9.10 -21.02 17.07
CA PRO A 704 8.89 -20.54 15.70
C PRO A 704 7.96 -21.42 14.87
N GLU A 705 7.89 -22.72 15.19
CA GLU A 705 7.02 -23.69 14.51
C GLU A 705 5.55 -23.59 14.91
N GLY A 706 5.20 -22.65 15.81
CA GLY A 706 3.84 -22.40 16.27
C GLY A 706 3.44 -23.17 17.53
N ASP A 707 4.29 -24.04 18.09
CA ASP A 707 3.99 -24.73 19.34
C ASP A 707 3.79 -23.69 20.47
N VAL A 708 2.73 -23.77 21.28
CA VAL A 708 2.48 -22.90 22.44
C VAL A 708 2.13 -23.72 23.68
N GLN A 709 2.72 -23.39 24.83
CA GLN A 709 2.41 -23.95 26.15
C GLN A 709 2.28 -22.85 27.21
N ARG A 710 1.21 -22.92 28.03
CA ARG A 710 1.00 -22.08 29.22
C ARG A 710 1.39 -22.84 30.48
N ILE A 711 2.11 -22.19 31.39
CA ILE A 711 2.43 -22.72 32.73
C ILE A 711 2.13 -21.67 33.80
N SER A 712 1.82 -22.10 35.02
CA SER A 712 1.70 -21.19 36.17
C SER A 712 2.91 -21.29 37.08
N VAL A 713 3.40 -20.15 37.57
CA VAL A 713 4.43 -20.04 38.61
C VAL A 713 3.90 -19.23 39.79
N GLN A 714 4.38 -19.51 41.00
CA GLN A 714 4.04 -18.76 42.22
C GLN A 714 5.30 -18.32 42.94
#